data_AF-A0A3C0VIP0-F1
#
_entry.id   AF-A0A3C0VIP0-F1
#
_cell.length_a   1.000
_cell.length_b   1.000
_cell.length_c   1.000
_cell.angle_alpha   90.00
_cell.angle_beta   90.00
_cell.angle_gamma   90.00
#
_symmetry.space_group_name_H-M   'P 1'
#
loop_
_entity.id
_entity.type
_entity.pdbx_description
1 polymer ?
#
loop_
_entity_poly.entity_id
_entity_poly.type
_entity_poly.pdbx_seq_one_letter_code
_entity_poly.pdbx_strand_id
1 'polypeptide(L)'
;MSIRYRDAYTGRCVQRAWARILAAMWLGALTQGCGGLAKEVENGGVAVLQEELECAQRRLLEARHRFEEQGSKRTMWRGEFPTVEAAHMLGEYLPVVLDVGDDDTPDIYFYLAYSSVWSKFPEKRRYISQHFESFRSPVLKTCWALFLLEKGPLNDEVASFLRAMVKEGWRLTLFRELCGPKFEASKARIEKLESEGGPGPPAQERADSESERQTVRPQAPGAVGEPSEIHRVACGKIGRPAMAADGEGNALLAWSQREGDRCTLWMSRSTVGGGWEKGTVVRDAKHGRISDPGAAVNAGGDALIAWSESKDDAPAIWAARGSLGSGLGESATISAAEPGSQLRGVLAAVDGSGNGLVVWQRHAAGSIAVWGSYYETGVGWRTPEPVRMLERGAATSVCLSMTEEGDALAVWREFDARHSGIDKIRPAILARRFRKASGWGDPEVVQLDTTRAGGFPSLAMNAKGFAVALWSESTGDGVALQARCYHEENGWEDGVSTVAAGAVIGSPSLAMDENGDCVAVWEQYDEPWHTAYASRYSYGVGWCAPVSMRTPETGSALVPSVAAGGMGRAVAVWCQHYGEQQHVWASVHGPETGWRRAESVQGPTLHRAENPSVVAGRTGNAIAAWCESRGDSVRIVGRQLSLMEY
;
A
#
# COMPACT_ATOMS: atom_id res chain seq x y z
N MET A 1 -23.94 44.31 18.60
CA MET A 1 -24.92 43.55 19.41
C MET A 1 -24.90 42.11 18.93
N SER A 2 -24.43 41.22 19.81
CA SER A 2 -24.96 39.87 20.12
C SER A 2 -25.94 39.20 19.14
N ILE A 3 -25.95 37.89 18.86
CA ILE A 3 -25.20 36.70 19.33
C ILE A 3 -25.80 35.47 18.58
N ARG A 4 -24.93 34.50 18.24
CA ARG A 4 -25.11 33.03 18.05
C ARG A 4 -26.06 32.55 16.92
N TYR A 5 -25.81 31.43 16.22
CA TYR A 5 -25.48 30.03 16.58
C TYR A 5 -25.00 29.32 15.26
N ARG A 6 -24.35 28.15 15.15
CA ARG A 6 -23.43 27.29 15.91
C ARG A 6 -23.18 26.07 14.95
N ASP A 7 -21.93 25.64 14.80
CA ASP A 7 -21.49 24.58 13.86
C ASP A 7 -21.35 23.19 14.50
N ALA A 8 -21.47 22.15 13.66
CA ALA A 8 -21.01 20.78 13.90
C ALA A 8 -19.81 20.42 12.98
N TYR A 9 -18.78 19.80 13.58
CA TYR A 9 -17.50 19.27 13.06
C TYR A 9 -16.25 20.16 13.12
N THR A 10 -15.65 20.24 14.30
CA THR A 10 -14.19 20.35 14.50
C THR A 10 -13.82 19.79 15.89
N GLY A 11 -13.77 18.47 16.04
CA GLY A 11 -13.90 17.83 17.35
C GLY A 11 -12.67 17.73 18.29
N ARG A 12 -11.40 17.87 17.86
CA ARG A 12 -10.27 17.57 18.77
C ARG A 12 -9.08 18.54 18.83
N CYS A 13 -8.72 19.26 17.76
CA CYS A 13 -7.66 20.28 17.85
C CYS A 13 -8.17 21.63 18.39
N VAL A 14 -9.45 21.94 18.17
CA VAL A 14 -10.10 23.19 18.57
C VAL A 14 -10.47 23.18 20.07
N GLN A 15 -10.66 22.00 20.68
CA GLN A 15 -11.02 21.87 22.10
C GLN A 15 -9.93 22.35 23.07
N ARG A 16 -8.63 22.19 22.75
CA ARG A 16 -7.54 22.67 23.63
C ARG A 16 -7.34 24.18 23.55
N ALA A 17 -7.67 24.80 22.41
CA ALA A 17 -7.61 26.24 22.21
C ALA A 17 -8.83 26.94 22.84
N TRP A 18 -10.04 26.38 22.64
CA TRP A 18 -11.27 26.94 23.22
C TRP A 18 -11.40 26.72 24.72
N ALA A 19 -10.84 25.65 25.30
CA ALA A 19 -10.80 25.48 26.76
C ALA A 19 -9.95 26.54 27.46
N ARG A 20 -8.88 27.02 26.82
CA ARG A 20 -8.03 28.11 27.34
C ARG A 20 -8.67 29.49 27.16
N ILE A 21 -9.39 29.70 26.04
CA ILE A 21 -10.14 30.92 25.77
C ILE A 21 -11.38 31.02 26.66
N LEU A 22 -12.10 29.92 26.89
CA LEU A 22 -13.25 29.88 27.81
C LEU A 22 -12.82 29.99 29.28
N ALA A 23 -11.66 29.43 29.68
CA ALA A 23 -11.09 29.68 31.01
C ALA A 23 -10.74 31.18 31.22
N ALA A 24 -10.21 31.84 30.19
CA ALA A 24 -9.93 33.28 30.23
C ALA A 24 -11.21 34.14 30.21
N MET A 25 -12.24 33.72 29.45
CA MET A 25 -13.52 34.44 29.37
C MET A 25 -14.42 34.24 30.60
N TRP A 26 -14.30 33.12 31.31
CA TRP A 26 -15.03 32.88 32.57
C TRP A 26 -14.36 33.57 33.78
N LEU A 27 -13.04 33.74 33.77
CA LEU A 27 -12.32 34.58 34.75
C LEU A 27 -12.48 36.09 34.50
N GLY A 28 -12.77 36.51 33.26
CA GLY A 28 -12.99 37.92 32.90
C GLY A 28 -14.40 38.47 33.18
N ALA A 29 -15.39 37.62 33.46
CA ALA A 29 -16.77 38.03 33.70
C ALA A 29 -17.12 38.24 35.19
N LEU A 30 -16.17 38.05 36.11
CA LEU A 30 -16.43 38.16 37.56
C LEU A 30 -15.75 39.34 38.28
N THR A 31 -14.96 40.19 37.64
CA THR A 31 -14.39 41.36 38.33
C THR A 31 -14.26 42.58 37.42
N GLN A 32 -15.29 43.42 37.39
CA GLN A 32 -15.05 44.86 37.44
C GLN A 32 -14.23 45.14 38.70
N GLY A 33 -13.00 45.63 38.52
CA GLY A 33 -12.15 46.10 39.61
C GLY A 33 -10.82 45.36 39.70
N CYS A 34 -9.75 46.17 39.70
CA CYS A 34 -8.34 45.85 39.89
C CYS A 34 -7.56 45.36 38.66
N GLY A 35 -6.57 46.17 38.31
CA GLY A 35 -5.78 46.06 37.08
C GLY A 35 -4.62 45.07 37.15
N GLY A 36 -4.09 44.83 35.96
CA GLY A 36 -2.86 44.07 35.71
C GLY A 36 -3.12 42.84 34.87
N LEU A 37 -3.19 42.99 33.53
CA LEU A 37 -2.87 41.96 32.50
C LEU A 37 -3.16 42.51 31.08
N ALA A 38 -2.59 43.67 30.76
CA ALA A 38 -2.68 44.27 29.42
C ALA A 38 -1.31 44.30 28.72
N LYS A 39 -0.64 43.14 28.61
CA LYS A 39 0.66 43.09 27.90
C LYS A 39 0.98 41.82 27.10
N GLU A 40 0.01 40.93 26.87
CA GLU A 40 0.25 39.71 26.06
C GLU A 40 -0.68 39.53 24.85
N VAL A 41 -1.48 40.55 24.47
CA VAL A 41 -2.44 40.43 23.35
C VAL A 41 -1.96 41.14 22.06
N GLU A 42 -0.84 41.87 22.08
CA GLU A 42 -0.54 42.79 20.99
C GLU A 42 0.44 42.30 19.91
N ASN A 43 0.91 41.05 19.89
CA ASN A 43 1.73 40.57 18.75
C ASN A 43 1.52 39.08 18.42
N GLY A 44 0.76 38.79 17.37
CA GLY A 44 0.89 37.56 16.57
C GLY A 44 -0.33 36.63 16.44
N GLY A 45 -1.33 36.70 17.33
CA GLY A 45 -2.40 35.68 17.37
C GLY A 45 -3.59 35.90 16.41
N VAL A 46 -3.95 37.16 16.12
CA VAL A 46 -5.16 37.49 15.35
C VAL A 46 -4.95 37.33 13.84
N ALA A 47 -3.76 37.66 13.33
CA ALA A 47 -3.45 37.54 11.91
C ALA A 47 -3.41 36.07 11.43
N VAL A 48 -2.85 35.17 12.26
CA VAL A 48 -2.75 33.73 11.93
C VAL A 48 -4.14 33.08 11.86
N LEU A 49 -5.06 33.44 12.77
CA LEU A 49 -6.42 32.91 12.76
C LEU A 49 -7.26 33.44 11.59
N GLN A 50 -6.95 34.64 11.11
CA GLN A 50 -7.62 35.26 9.96
C GLN A 50 -7.13 34.63 8.64
N GLU A 51 -5.82 34.37 8.52
CA GLU A 51 -5.25 33.62 7.39
C GLU A 51 -5.76 32.17 7.32
N GLU A 52 -5.90 31.49 8.47
CA GLU A 52 -6.46 30.13 8.53
C GLU A 52 -7.93 30.08 8.11
N LEU A 53 -8.73 31.10 8.47
CA LEU A 53 -10.13 31.22 8.06
C LEU A 53 -10.25 31.49 6.55
N GLU A 54 -9.45 32.40 6.00
CA GLU A 54 -9.42 32.69 4.55
C GLU A 54 -8.88 31.51 3.74
N CYS A 55 -7.99 30.70 4.30
CA CYS A 55 -7.50 29.47 3.69
C CYS A 55 -8.59 28.38 3.66
N ALA A 56 -9.36 28.24 4.75
CA ALA A 56 -10.47 27.30 4.81
C ALA A 56 -11.59 27.68 3.83
N GLN A 57 -11.93 28.97 3.71
CA GLN A 57 -12.92 29.46 2.77
C GLN A 57 -12.51 29.24 1.31
N ARG A 58 -11.24 29.50 0.95
CA ARG A 58 -10.71 29.21 -0.39
C ARG A 58 -10.77 27.74 -0.76
N ARG A 59 -10.37 26.85 0.16
CA ARG A 59 -10.43 25.39 -0.05
C ARG A 59 -11.85 24.89 -0.26
N LEU A 60 -12.82 25.46 0.43
CA LEU A 60 -14.23 25.11 0.29
C LEU A 60 -14.78 25.55 -1.08
N LEU A 61 -14.41 26.76 -1.53
CA LEU A 61 -14.79 27.29 -2.84
C LEU A 61 -14.16 26.48 -3.99
N GLU A 62 -12.88 26.09 -3.86
CA GLU A 62 -12.20 25.21 -4.81
C GLU A 62 -12.81 23.81 -4.85
N ALA A 63 -13.18 23.24 -3.70
CA ALA A 63 -13.85 21.95 -3.62
C ALA A 63 -15.23 22.00 -4.29
N ARG A 64 -15.97 23.10 -4.12
CA ARG A 64 -17.25 23.32 -4.79
C ARG A 64 -17.10 23.44 -6.30
N HIS A 65 -16.16 24.25 -6.79
CA HIS A 65 -15.90 24.38 -8.23
C HIS A 65 -15.49 23.04 -8.85
N ARG A 66 -14.65 22.25 -8.18
CA ARG A 66 -14.26 20.90 -8.65
C ARG A 66 -15.44 19.92 -8.64
N PHE A 67 -16.29 19.96 -7.62
CA PHE A 67 -17.50 19.13 -7.56
C PHE A 67 -18.47 19.46 -8.71
N GLU A 68 -18.71 20.75 -8.97
CA GLU A 68 -19.55 21.22 -10.07
C GLU A 68 -18.95 20.88 -11.44
N GLU A 69 -17.64 21.07 -11.63
CA GLU A 69 -16.94 20.75 -12.89
C GLU A 69 -16.93 19.22 -13.16
N GLN A 70 -16.59 18.42 -12.16
CA GLN A 70 -16.48 16.96 -12.31
C GLN A 70 -17.85 16.30 -12.42
N GLY A 71 -18.85 16.79 -11.68
CA GLY A 71 -20.20 16.26 -11.78
C GLY A 71 -20.92 16.69 -13.06
N SER A 72 -20.72 17.92 -13.54
CA SER A 72 -21.30 18.41 -14.81
C SER A 72 -20.76 17.63 -16.02
N LYS A 73 -19.46 17.32 -16.06
CA LYS A 73 -18.83 16.47 -17.09
C LYS A 73 -19.37 15.02 -17.11
N ARG A 74 -20.07 14.59 -16.05
CA ARG A 74 -20.48 13.21 -15.80
C ARG A 74 -22.00 13.01 -15.70
N THR A 75 -22.77 14.09 -15.88
CA THR A 75 -24.23 14.05 -16.07
C THR A 75 -24.54 14.46 -17.51
N MET A 76 -25.20 13.61 -18.30
CA MET A 76 -25.62 13.96 -19.65
C MET A 76 -26.91 14.80 -19.59
N TRP A 77 -26.76 16.13 -19.49
CA TRP A 77 -27.84 17.15 -19.53
C TRP A 77 -28.98 17.05 -18.49
N ARG A 78 -29.74 18.15 -18.35
CA ARG A 78 -30.83 18.35 -17.37
C ARG A 78 -31.88 17.22 -17.47
N GLY A 79 -31.92 16.33 -16.48
CA GLY A 79 -32.98 15.32 -16.31
C GLY A 79 -32.50 13.91 -15.96
N GLU A 80 -31.20 13.61 -16.07
CA GLU A 80 -30.65 12.29 -15.74
C GLU A 80 -30.20 12.19 -14.26
N PHE A 81 -30.52 11.06 -13.60
CA PHE A 81 -30.06 10.76 -12.25
C PHE A 81 -28.58 10.32 -12.28
N PRO A 82 -27.74 10.75 -11.31
CA PRO A 82 -26.34 10.35 -11.27
C PRO A 82 -26.20 8.84 -11.07
N THR A 83 -25.25 8.22 -11.78
CA THR A 83 -24.98 6.78 -11.61
C THR A 83 -24.42 6.49 -10.22
N VAL A 84 -24.55 5.25 -9.76
CA VAL A 84 -24.03 4.81 -8.45
C VAL A 84 -22.51 4.99 -8.40
N GLU A 85 -21.82 4.80 -9.53
CA GLU A 85 -20.38 5.03 -9.67
C GLU A 85 -20.00 6.51 -9.55
N ALA A 86 -20.76 7.42 -10.20
CA ALA A 86 -20.52 8.85 -10.11
C ALA A 86 -20.75 9.40 -8.70
N ALA A 87 -21.80 8.91 -8.02
CA ALA A 87 -22.07 9.25 -6.64
C ALA A 87 -21.00 8.70 -5.68
N HIS A 88 -20.46 7.50 -5.92
CA HIS A 88 -19.37 6.97 -5.10
C HIS A 88 -18.11 7.84 -5.19
N MET A 89 -17.70 8.21 -6.41
CA MET A 89 -16.51 9.05 -6.62
C MET A 89 -16.65 10.43 -5.98
N LEU A 90 -17.81 11.06 -6.12
CA LEU A 90 -18.01 12.41 -5.59
C LEU A 90 -18.42 12.43 -4.11
N GLY A 91 -18.54 11.27 -3.46
CA GLY A 91 -18.97 11.17 -2.07
C GLY A 91 -18.05 11.85 -1.05
N GLU A 92 -16.83 12.21 -1.44
CA GLU A 92 -15.91 13.05 -0.65
C GLU A 92 -16.32 14.52 -0.60
N TYR A 93 -17.11 14.98 -1.57
CA TYR A 93 -17.69 16.32 -1.63
C TYR A 93 -19.03 16.42 -0.89
N LEU A 94 -19.45 15.40 -0.15
CA LEU A 94 -20.66 15.46 0.70
C LEU A 94 -20.71 16.69 1.63
N PRO A 95 -19.60 17.19 2.22
CA PRO A 95 -19.61 18.42 3.02
C PRO A 95 -20.05 19.66 2.24
N VAL A 96 -19.85 19.69 0.91
CA VAL A 96 -20.27 20.80 0.04
C VAL A 96 -21.78 21.00 0.12
N VAL A 97 -22.56 19.92 0.24
CA VAL A 97 -24.04 19.97 0.37
C VAL A 97 -24.50 20.74 1.61
N LEU A 98 -23.71 20.73 2.69
CA LEU A 98 -24.03 21.46 3.91
C LEU A 98 -23.86 22.98 3.73
N ASP A 99 -22.93 23.40 2.88
CA ASP A 99 -22.56 24.81 2.71
C ASP A 99 -23.30 25.54 1.58
N VAL A 100 -24.02 24.82 0.70
CA VAL A 100 -24.85 25.44 -0.35
C VAL A 100 -25.89 26.37 0.28
N GLY A 101 -25.80 27.67 -0.02
CA GLY A 101 -26.76 28.70 0.40
C GLY A 101 -27.86 28.96 -0.63
N ASP A 102 -28.83 29.81 -0.26
CA ASP A 102 -30.00 30.11 -1.08
C ASP A 102 -29.70 31.11 -2.23
N ASP A 103 -28.70 31.98 -2.08
CA ASP A 103 -28.27 32.95 -3.09
C ASP A 103 -27.38 32.33 -4.19
N ASP A 104 -27.12 31.03 -4.07
CA ASP A 104 -25.89 30.42 -4.53
C ASP A 104 -26.07 29.49 -5.74
N THR A 105 -27.23 29.42 -6.42
CA THR A 105 -27.27 28.61 -7.67
C THR A 105 -28.51 28.77 -8.56
N PRO A 106 -28.29 28.80 -9.90
CA PRO A 106 -29.28 28.41 -10.90
C PRO A 106 -29.60 26.89 -10.97
N ASP A 107 -28.93 25.99 -10.24
CA ASP A 107 -29.10 24.53 -10.38
C ASP A 107 -29.05 23.73 -9.03
N ILE A 108 -29.90 24.10 -8.04
CA ILE A 108 -30.10 23.31 -6.79
C ILE A 108 -30.48 21.84 -7.03
N TYR A 109 -31.07 21.54 -8.18
CA TYR A 109 -31.46 20.19 -8.62
C TYR A 109 -30.28 19.22 -8.74
N PHE A 110 -29.09 19.73 -9.08
CA PHE A 110 -27.87 18.94 -9.16
C PHE A 110 -27.49 18.33 -7.80
N TYR A 111 -27.50 19.15 -6.74
CA TYR A 111 -27.20 18.74 -5.38
C TYR A 111 -28.25 17.78 -4.80
N LEU A 112 -29.53 17.97 -5.18
CA LEU A 112 -30.63 17.08 -4.81
C LEU A 112 -30.49 15.69 -5.44
N ALA A 113 -30.11 15.62 -6.71
CA ALA A 113 -29.93 14.36 -7.43
C ALA A 113 -28.84 13.50 -6.77
N TYR A 114 -27.68 14.09 -6.46
CA TYR A 114 -26.60 13.39 -5.74
C TYR A 114 -26.97 13.03 -4.29
N SER A 115 -27.67 13.92 -3.59
CA SER A 115 -28.16 13.65 -2.23
C SER A 115 -29.09 12.43 -2.17
N SER A 116 -29.95 12.26 -3.18
CA SER A 116 -30.84 11.10 -3.28
C SER A 116 -30.07 9.77 -3.40
N VAL A 117 -28.97 9.75 -4.15
CA VAL A 117 -28.12 8.56 -4.31
C VAL A 117 -27.27 8.35 -3.05
N TRP A 118 -26.67 9.40 -2.50
CA TRP A 118 -25.89 9.31 -1.26
C TRP A 118 -26.70 8.84 -0.06
N SER A 119 -27.99 9.17 -0.01
CA SER A 119 -28.87 8.71 1.05
C SER A 119 -28.99 7.19 1.13
N LYS A 120 -28.65 6.44 0.06
CA LYS A 120 -28.66 4.97 0.05
C LYS A 120 -27.51 4.35 0.84
N PHE A 121 -26.46 5.11 1.16
CA PHE A 121 -25.29 4.64 1.88
C PHE A 121 -25.34 4.89 3.40
N PRO A 122 -25.18 3.85 4.25
CA PRO A 122 -25.24 3.99 5.72
C PRO A 122 -24.25 4.99 6.32
N GLU A 123 -23.02 5.04 5.82
CA GLU A 123 -21.96 5.92 6.29
C GLU A 123 -22.23 7.39 5.98
N LYS A 124 -22.83 7.67 4.81
CA LYS A 124 -23.20 9.03 4.39
C LYS A 124 -24.42 9.52 5.20
N ARG A 125 -25.41 8.65 5.44
CA ARG A 125 -26.52 8.95 6.36
C ARG A 125 -26.05 9.28 7.77
N ARG A 126 -25.06 8.55 8.28
CA ARG A 126 -24.47 8.78 9.60
C ARG A 126 -23.77 10.13 9.69
N TYR A 127 -22.99 10.46 8.65
CA TYR A 127 -22.32 11.76 8.53
C TYR A 127 -23.33 12.91 8.55
N ILE A 128 -24.33 12.87 7.67
CA ILE A 128 -25.37 13.91 7.58
C ILE A 128 -26.18 14.03 8.88
N SER A 129 -26.53 12.91 9.53
CA SER A 129 -27.25 12.95 10.80
C SER A 129 -26.45 13.68 11.90
N GLN A 130 -25.13 13.50 11.94
CA GLN A 130 -24.25 14.16 12.92
C GLN A 130 -23.99 15.65 12.63
N HIS A 131 -24.40 16.11 11.46
CA HIS A 131 -24.11 17.44 10.91
C HIS A 131 -25.36 18.23 10.54
N PHE A 132 -26.52 17.74 10.94
CA PHE A 132 -27.79 18.17 10.38
C PHE A 132 -28.07 19.67 10.62
N GLU A 133 -27.54 20.24 11.70
CA GLU A 133 -27.60 21.67 12.02
C GLU A 133 -26.87 22.54 10.99
N SER A 134 -25.77 22.05 10.41
CA SER A 134 -24.86 22.80 9.54
C SER A 134 -25.38 23.08 8.13
N PHE A 135 -26.55 22.57 7.74
CA PHE A 135 -27.14 22.91 6.44
C PHE A 135 -27.49 24.40 6.33
N ARG A 136 -26.96 25.06 5.31
CA ARG A 136 -27.34 26.43 4.94
C ARG A 136 -28.61 26.50 4.10
N SER A 137 -28.79 25.61 3.12
CA SER A 137 -30.01 25.56 2.31
C SER A 137 -31.17 24.86 3.05
N PRO A 138 -32.30 25.54 3.29
CA PRO A 138 -33.50 24.94 3.88
C PRO A 138 -34.08 23.80 3.04
N VAL A 139 -33.97 23.86 1.71
CA VAL A 139 -34.51 22.85 0.78
C VAL A 139 -33.73 21.54 0.88
N LEU A 140 -32.39 21.60 0.85
CA LEU A 140 -31.54 20.42 1.01
C LEU A 140 -31.68 19.79 2.41
N LYS A 141 -31.80 20.63 3.44
CA LYS A 141 -32.05 20.19 4.82
C LYS A 141 -33.36 19.40 4.94
N THR A 142 -34.44 19.91 4.32
CA THR A 142 -35.73 19.20 4.28
C THR A 142 -35.65 17.87 3.55
N CYS A 143 -34.97 17.80 2.40
CA CYS A 143 -34.84 16.56 1.64
C CYS A 143 -34.06 15.48 2.41
N TRP A 144 -32.95 15.84 3.05
CA TRP A 144 -32.19 14.90 3.88
C TRP A 144 -32.94 14.43 5.12
N ALA A 145 -33.75 15.29 5.75
CA ALA A 145 -34.61 14.88 6.86
C ALA A 145 -35.56 13.74 6.45
N LEU A 146 -36.13 13.83 5.24
CA LEU A 146 -37.04 12.82 4.69
C LEU A 146 -36.31 11.53 4.31
N PHE A 147 -35.11 11.62 3.73
CA PHE A 147 -34.31 10.43 3.45
C PHE A 147 -33.92 9.67 4.71
N LEU A 148 -33.61 10.38 5.80
CA LEU A 148 -33.31 9.78 7.09
C LEU A 148 -34.56 9.16 7.73
N LEU A 149 -35.72 9.81 7.62
CA LEU A 149 -37.00 9.27 8.09
C LEU A 149 -37.30 7.89 7.49
N GLU A 150 -37.02 7.67 6.20
CA GLU A 150 -37.29 6.38 5.55
C GLU A 150 -36.37 5.23 6.03
N LYS A 151 -35.22 5.48 6.67
CA LYS A 151 -34.11 4.51 6.76
C LYS A 151 -33.61 4.11 8.16
N GLY A 152 -34.28 4.46 9.25
CA GLY A 152 -33.96 3.91 10.58
C GLY A 152 -34.27 4.84 11.76
N PRO A 153 -33.73 4.56 12.96
CA PRO A 153 -33.89 5.42 14.13
C PRO A 153 -33.23 6.79 13.88
N LEU A 154 -33.96 7.84 14.24
CA LEU A 154 -33.53 9.23 14.07
C LEU A 154 -32.81 9.71 15.33
N ASN A 155 -31.91 10.68 15.19
CA ASN A 155 -31.45 11.45 16.34
C ASN A 155 -32.50 12.51 16.72
N ASP A 156 -32.39 13.03 17.95
CA ASP A 156 -33.35 13.99 18.51
C ASP A 156 -33.45 15.28 17.68
N GLU A 157 -32.36 15.66 17.02
CA GLU A 157 -32.26 16.87 16.21
C GLU A 157 -33.08 16.75 14.91
N VAL A 158 -32.90 15.66 14.15
CA VAL A 158 -33.69 15.39 12.93
C VAL A 158 -35.15 15.16 13.31
N ALA A 159 -35.42 14.47 14.41
CA ALA A 159 -36.78 14.26 14.91
C ALA A 159 -37.46 15.58 15.36
N SER A 160 -36.74 16.50 15.98
CA SER A 160 -37.23 17.84 16.33
C SER A 160 -37.53 18.66 15.08
N PHE A 161 -36.63 18.65 14.10
CA PHE A 161 -36.81 19.35 12.82
C PHE A 161 -38.03 18.84 12.04
N LEU A 162 -38.22 17.52 11.93
CA LEU A 162 -39.38 16.93 11.28
C LEU A 162 -40.71 17.29 11.98
N ARG A 163 -40.72 17.37 13.31
CA ARG A 163 -41.89 17.82 14.10
C ARG A 163 -42.23 19.29 13.84
N ALA A 164 -41.23 20.16 13.74
CA ALA A 164 -41.43 21.57 13.41
C ALA A 164 -41.90 21.75 11.95
N MET A 165 -41.37 20.95 11.02
CA MET A 165 -41.67 21.00 9.60
C MET A 165 -43.17 20.76 9.29
N VAL A 166 -43.84 19.86 10.03
CA VAL A 166 -45.27 19.56 9.83
C VAL A 166 -46.18 20.68 10.36
N LYS A 167 -45.65 21.62 11.14
CA LYS A 167 -46.37 22.76 11.74
C LYS A 167 -46.14 24.07 10.98
N GLU A 168 -45.14 24.14 10.09
CA GLU A 168 -44.77 25.34 9.34
C GLU A 168 -45.28 25.31 7.88
N GLY A 169 -46.02 26.36 7.50
CA GLY A 169 -46.83 26.38 6.26
C GLY A 169 -46.08 26.06 4.96
N TRP A 170 -44.99 26.76 4.63
CA TRP A 170 -44.30 26.56 3.34
C TRP A 170 -43.51 25.24 3.30
N ARG A 171 -42.99 24.78 4.44
CA ARG A 171 -42.27 23.50 4.54
C ARG A 171 -43.21 22.30 4.47
N LEU A 172 -44.43 22.43 4.99
CA LEU A 172 -45.49 21.44 4.84
C LEU A 172 -45.91 21.29 3.36
N THR A 173 -45.99 22.40 2.62
CA THR A 173 -46.24 22.39 1.18
C THR A 173 -45.12 21.68 0.43
N LEU A 174 -43.85 22.02 0.70
CA LEU A 174 -42.70 21.35 0.10
C LEU A 174 -42.64 19.85 0.44
N PHE A 175 -42.96 19.49 1.70
CA PHE A 175 -43.04 18.09 2.14
C PHE A 175 -44.14 17.32 1.40
N ARG A 176 -45.30 17.94 1.15
CA ARG A 176 -46.39 17.34 0.35
C ARG A 176 -45.96 17.08 -1.08
N GLU A 177 -45.31 18.06 -1.72
CA GLU A 177 -44.79 17.92 -3.09
C GLU A 177 -43.70 16.82 -3.20
N LEU A 178 -42.77 16.76 -2.24
CA LEU A 178 -41.66 15.80 -2.27
C LEU A 178 -42.09 14.35 -1.98
N CYS A 179 -43.06 14.14 -1.09
CA CYS A 179 -43.51 12.79 -0.74
C CYS A 179 -44.62 12.26 -1.64
N GLY A 180 -45.34 13.15 -2.36
CA GLY A 180 -46.43 12.77 -3.24
C GLY A 180 -47.43 11.82 -2.56
N PRO A 181 -47.71 10.61 -3.12
CA PRO A 181 -48.67 9.66 -2.55
C PRO A 181 -48.32 9.14 -1.14
N LYS A 182 -47.04 9.23 -0.74
CA LYS A 182 -46.58 8.75 0.57
C LYS A 182 -46.76 9.77 1.69
N PHE A 183 -47.25 10.98 1.38
CA PHE A 183 -47.32 12.09 2.31
C PHE A 183 -48.04 11.75 3.62
N GLU A 184 -49.25 11.19 3.56
CA GLU A 184 -50.03 10.87 4.77
C GLU A 184 -49.35 9.80 5.65
N ALA A 185 -48.69 8.81 5.04
CA ALA A 185 -47.95 7.78 5.77
C ALA A 185 -46.69 8.35 6.46
N SER A 186 -45.94 9.20 5.76
CA SER A 186 -44.78 9.88 6.33
C SER A 186 -45.18 10.87 7.42
N LYS A 187 -46.30 11.58 7.25
CA LYS A 187 -46.85 12.51 8.25
C LYS A 187 -47.28 11.78 9.52
N ALA A 188 -48.03 10.67 9.39
CA ALA A 188 -48.43 9.85 10.53
C ALA A 188 -47.21 9.27 11.30
N ARG A 189 -46.13 8.93 10.58
CA ARG A 189 -44.88 8.47 11.21
C ARG A 189 -44.19 9.58 12.02
N ILE A 190 -44.24 10.82 11.54
CA ILE A 190 -43.72 11.99 12.27
C ILE A 190 -44.59 12.31 13.48
N GLU A 191 -45.92 12.26 13.35
CA GLU A 191 -46.87 12.48 14.46
C GLU A 191 -46.73 11.41 15.56
N LYS A 192 -46.40 10.16 15.20
CA LYS A 192 -46.12 9.09 16.18
C LYS A 192 -44.88 9.36 17.04
N LEU A 193 -43.87 10.06 16.50
CA LEU A 193 -42.70 10.52 17.27
C LEU A 193 -43.08 11.55 18.35
N GLU A 194 -44.28 12.16 18.29
CA GLU A 194 -44.77 13.06 19.34
C GLU A 194 -45.32 12.31 20.56
N SER A 195 -45.76 11.05 20.42
CA SER A 195 -46.40 10.28 21.49
C SER A 195 -45.47 9.57 22.48
N GLU A 196 -44.16 9.49 22.21
CA GLU A 196 -43.18 8.75 23.03
C GLU A 196 -42.37 9.62 24.01
N GLY A 197 -42.78 10.88 24.24
CA GLY A 197 -42.12 11.80 25.19
C GLY A 197 -42.70 11.76 26.61
N GLY A 198 -42.24 10.85 27.46
CA GLY A 198 -42.47 10.85 28.92
C GLY A 198 -41.22 10.36 29.69
N PRO A 199 -40.97 10.80 30.95
CA PRO A 199 -39.66 10.68 31.59
C PRO A 199 -39.31 9.20 31.90
N GLY A 200 -38.13 8.77 31.47
CA GLY A 200 -37.65 7.39 31.66
C GLY A 200 -37.32 7.05 33.12
N PRO A 201 -37.36 5.75 33.52
CA PRO A 201 -37.04 5.32 34.88
C PRO A 201 -35.52 5.34 35.15
N PRO A 202 -35.10 5.42 36.42
CA PRO A 202 -33.72 5.74 36.80
C PRO A 202 -32.72 4.61 36.54
N ALA A 203 -31.47 5.02 36.35
CA ALA A 203 -30.35 4.29 35.75
C ALA A 203 -29.64 3.25 36.65
N GLN A 204 -30.36 2.46 37.45
CA GLN A 204 -29.70 1.55 38.40
C GLN A 204 -29.66 0.06 38.00
N GLU A 205 -30.42 -0.40 36.99
CA GLU A 205 -30.48 -1.83 36.63
C GLU A 205 -29.79 -2.22 35.31
N ARG A 206 -29.10 -1.30 34.62
CA ARG A 206 -28.37 -1.64 33.38
C ARG A 206 -26.89 -1.97 33.56
N ALA A 207 -26.35 -1.86 34.78
CA ALA A 207 -24.94 -2.11 35.05
C ALA A 207 -24.57 -3.61 35.03
N ASP A 208 -25.54 -4.52 35.15
CA ASP A 208 -25.25 -5.96 35.37
C ASP A 208 -25.44 -6.85 34.13
N SER A 209 -25.68 -6.27 32.94
CA SER A 209 -25.77 -7.05 31.69
C SER A 209 -24.90 -6.56 30.53
N GLU A 210 -24.16 -5.45 30.71
CA GLU A 210 -23.24 -4.91 29.68
C GLU A 210 -21.78 -5.32 29.88
N SER A 211 -21.44 -6.09 30.93
CA SER A 211 -20.08 -6.61 31.13
C SER A 211 -19.71 -7.83 30.27
N GLU A 212 -20.63 -8.40 29.48
CA GLU A 212 -20.37 -9.62 28.69
C GLU A 212 -20.71 -9.54 27.19
N ARG A 213 -20.81 -8.34 26.61
CA ARG A 213 -20.75 -8.20 25.14
C ARG A 213 -19.73 -7.16 24.72
N GLN A 214 -18.46 -7.50 24.95
CA GLN A 214 -17.40 -7.07 24.05
C GLN A 214 -17.81 -7.49 22.63
N THR A 215 -18.29 -6.53 21.85
CA THR A 215 -18.41 -6.67 20.41
C THR A 215 -16.99 -6.77 19.87
N VAL A 216 -16.52 -8.01 19.76
CA VAL A 216 -15.35 -8.38 18.96
C VAL A 216 -15.60 -7.80 17.57
N ARG A 217 -14.90 -6.72 17.23
CA ARG A 217 -14.79 -6.25 15.86
C ARG A 217 -14.25 -7.43 15.06
N PRO A 218 -14.83 -7.80 13.90
CA PRO A 218 -14.18 -8.80 13.07
C PRO A 218 -12.82 -8.24 12.68
N GLN A 219 -11.75 -8.83 13.23
CA GLN A 219 -10.41 -8.65 12.71
C GLN A 219 -10.42 -9.14 11.26
N ALA A 220 -9.80 -8.36 10.37
CA ALA A 220 -9.52 -8.75 9.01
C ALA A 220 -8.83 -10.13 9.00
N PRO A 221 -9.38 -11.16 8.33
CA PRO A 221 -8.86 -12.52 8.41
C PRO A 221 -7.47 -12.61 7.77
N GLY A 222 -6.46 -12.47 8.62
CA GLY A 222 -5.05 -12.51 8.24
C GLY A 222 -4.32 -11.17 8.37
N ALA A 223 -4.97 -10.06 8.74
CA ALA A 223 -4.23 -8.84 9.11
C ALA A 223 -4.15 -8.74 10.64
N VAL A 224 -2.92 -8.74 11.17
CA VAL A 224 -2.67 -8.65 12.61
C VAL A 224 -2.31 -7.21 12.96
N GLY A 225 -3.20 -6.56 13.71
CA GLY A 225 -3.03 -5.16 14.11
C GLY A 225 -3.26 -4.14 12.98
N GLU A 226 -3.06 -2.87 13.33
CA GLU A 226 -3.14 -1.73 12.40
C GLU A 226 -1.79 -1.51 11.68
N PRO A 227 -1.79 -0.92 10.48
CA PRO A 227 -0.57 -0.50 9.81
C PRO A 227 0.26 0.43 10.70
N SER A 228 1.55 0.14 10.83
CA SER A 228 2.48 0.89 11.66
C SER A 228 3.43 1.73 10.80
N GLU A 229 3.62 3.00 11.17
CA GLU A 229 4.61 3.86 10.55
C GLU A 229 6.01 3.53 11.07
N ILE A 230 6.90 3.11 10.17
CA ILE A 230 8.28 2.74 10.49
C ILE A 230 9.18 3.98 10.46
N HIS A 231 8.98 4.81 9.43
CA HIS A 231 9.80 5.99 9.17
C HIS A 231 9.06 7.01 8.31
N ARG A 232 9.34 8.31 8.51
CA ARG A 232 8.75 9.41 7.74
C ARG A 232 9.79 10.45 7.38
N VAL A 233 9.68 10.93 6.15
CA VAL A 233 10.43 12.05 5.59
C VAL A 233 9.45 13.16 5.23
N ALA A 234 9.71 14.37 5.71
CA ALA A 234 8.83 15.52 5.48
C ALA A 234 8.90 16.01 4.02
N CYS A 235 10.12 16.03 3.45
CA CYS A 235 10.38 16.35 2.05
C CYS A 235 11.59 15.54 1.59
N GLY A 236 11.40 14.71 0.56
CA GLY A 236 12.46 13.84 0.06
C GLY A 236 11.93 12.67 -0.76
N LYS A 237 12.80 11.70 -1.03
CA LYS A 237 12.44 10.45 -1.70
C LYS A 237 12.96 9.25 -0.93
N ILE A 238 12.13 8.23 -0.85
CA ILE A 238 12.51 6.90 -0.39
C ILE A 238 12.58 6.03 -1.64
N GLY A 239 13.71 5.37 -1.83
CA GLY A 239 13.90 4.39 -2.91
C GLY A 239 13.12 3.11 -2.62
N ARG A 240 13.02 2.23 -3.63
CA ARG A 240 12.38 0.91 -3.45
C ARG A 240 13.05 0.17 -2.27
N PRO A 241 12.29 -0.24 -1.24
CA PRO A 241 12.86 -0.95 -0.12
C PRO A 241 13.18 -2.40 -0.50
N ALA A 242 14.20 -2.97 0.12
CA ALA A 242 14.51 -4.39 0.09
C ALA A 242 14.14 -5.02 1.43
N MET A 243 13.54 -6.20 1.39
CA MET A 243 13.03 -6.88 2.57
C MET A 243 13.39 -8.37 2.53
N ALA A 244 13.75 -8.93 3.68
CA ALA A 244 14.00 -10.35 3.88
C ALA A 244 13.54 -10.76 5.29
N ALA A 245 13.24 -12.04 5.50
CA ALA A 245 12.86 -12.57 6.81
C ALA A 245 13.59 -13.87 7.13
N ASP A 246 13.72 -14.17 8.43
CA ASP A 246 14.19 -15.47 8.91
C ASP A 246 13.05 -16.51 8.94
N GLY A 247 13.39 -17.74 9.39
CA GLY A 247 12.43 -18.84 9.47
C GLY A 247 11.33 -18.61 10.51
N GLU A 248 11.55 -17.76 11.51
CA GLU A 248 10.57 -17.44 12.55
C GLU A 248 9.56 -16.38 12.09
N GLY A 249 9.93 -15.58 11.10
CA GLY A 249 9.12 -14.47 10.57
C GLY A 249 9.60 -13.10 11.06
N ASN A 250 10.78 -13.01 11.67
CA ASN A 250 11.42 -11.72 11.94
C ASN A 250 11.97 -11.16 10.62
N ALA A 251 11.79 -9.87 10.39
CA ALA A 251 12.11 -9.24 9.10
C ALA A 251 13.17 -8.15 9.22
N LEU A 252 13.96 -8.00 8.17
CA LEU A 252 14.84 -6.86 7.91
C LEU A 252 14.28 -6.06 6.73
N LEU A 253 14.16 -4.75 6.89
CA LEU A 253 13.83 -3.81 5.82
C LEU A 253 14.99 -2.82 5.65
N ALA A 254 15.41 -2.62 4.41
CA ALA A 254 16.49 -1.70 4.03
C ALA A 254 16.00 -0.73 2.95
N TRP A 255 16.32 0.56 3.07
CA TRP A 255 15.94 1.54 2.06
C TRP A 255 16.97 2.65 1.89
N SER A 256 17.10 3.16 0.68
CA SER A 256 17.83 4.40 0.40
C SER A 256 16.89 5.59 0.60
N GLN A 257 17.38 6.64 1.23
CA GLN A 257 16.65 7.88 1.48
C GLN A 257 17.44 9.07 0.95
N ARG A 258 16.75 9.98 0.26
CA ARG A 258 17.33 11.21 -0.27
C ARG A 258 16.57 12.44 0.23
N GLU A 259 17.30 13.35 0.88
CA GLU A 259 16.81 14.64 1.37
C GLU A 259 17.75 15.73 0.85
N GLY A 260 17.31 16.47 -0.18
CA GLY A 260 18.21 17.33 -0.96
C GLY A 260 19.33 16.50 -1.63
N ASP A 261 20.59 16.88 -1.39
CA ASP A 261 21.78 16.18 -1.89
C ASP A 261 22.23 15.04 -0.96
N ARG A 262 21.69 14.96 0.25
CA ARG A 262 22.07 13.93 1.22
C ARG A 262 21.39 12.61 0.86
N CYS A 263 22.19 11.58 0.60
CA CYS A 263 21.70 10.20 0.47
C CYS A 263 22.17 9.33 1.65
N THR A 264 21.24 8.60 2.24
CA THR A 264 21.47 7.73 3.40
C THR A 264 20.89 6.34 3.15
N LEU A 265 21.53 5.32 3.70
CA LEU A 265 20.98 3.97 3.80
C LEU A 265 20.41 3.80 5.20
N TRP A 266 19.18 3.34 5.27
CA TRP A 266 18.47 3.07 6.51
C TRP A 266 18.06 1.61 6.57
N MET A 267 17.84 1.15 7.80
CA MET A 267 17.24 -0.14 8.08
C MET A 267 16.20 -0.05 9.20
N SER A 268 15.28 -1.00 9.22
CA SER A 268 14.46 -1.34 10.38
C SER A 268 14.32 -2.84 10.46
N ARG A 269 14.12 -3.35 11.67
CA ARG A 269 13.86 -4.76 11.93
C ARG A 269 12.47 -4.91 12.50
N SER A 270 11.84 -6.05 12.24
CA SER A 270 10.61 -6.45 12.91
C SER A 270 10.79 -7.80 13.57
N THR A 271 10.25 -7.94 14.77
CA THR A 271 10.10 -9.24 15.42
C THR A 271 8.64 -9.65 15.47
N VAL A 272 8.39 -10.96 15.41
CA VAL A 272 7.05 -11.52 15.59
C VAL A 272 6.53 -11.12 16.97
N GLY A 273 5.31 -10.56 17.02
CA GLY A 273 4.70 -10.05 18.25
C GLY A 273 5.25 -8.71 18.77
N GLY A 274 6.46 -8.30 18.35
CA GLY A 274 7.07 -7.01 18.72
C GLY A 274 6.80 -5.86 17.76
N GLY A 275 6.48 -6.16 16.50
CA GLY A 275 6.22 -5.15 15.46
C GLY A 275 7.52 -4.58 14.87
N TRP A 276 7.43 -3.45 14.17
CA TRP A 276 8.59 -2.79 13.56
C TRP A 276 9.32 -1.87 14.54
N GLU A 277 10.64 -1.95 14.55
CA GLU A 277 11.50 -0.97 15.20
C GLU A 277 11.49 0.36 14.44
N LYS A 278 11.89 1.45 15.11
CA LYS A 278 12.12 2.72 14.44
C LYS A 278 13.30 2.59 13.47
N GLY A 279 13.19 3.20 12.30
CA GLY A 279 14.30 3.24 11.34
C GLY A 279 15.60 3.80 11.92
N THR A 280 16.72 3.17 11.58
CA THR A 280 18.09 3.55 11.97
C THR A 280 18.97 3.71 10.73
N VAL A 281 19.97 4.60 10.80
CA VAL A 281 20.91 4.84 9.69
C VAL A 281 21.99 3.78 9.71
N VAL A 282 22.16 3.07 8.60
CA VAL A 282 23.28 2.14 8.36
C VAL A 282 24.48 2.89 7.78
N ARG A 283 24.22 3.80 6.84
CA ARG A 283 25.26 4.50 6.09
C ARG A 283 24.82 5.91 5.74
N ASP A 284 25.72 6.87 5.92
CA ASP A 284 25.57 8.23 5.41
C ASP A 284 26.76 8.52 4.49
N ALA A 285 26.51 8.61 3.19
CA ALA A 285 27.56 8.87 2.22
C ALA A 285 28.09 10.31 2.29
N LYS A 286 27.44 11.19 3.08
CA LYS A 286 27.68 12.62 3.34
C LYS A 286 27.74 13.55 2.12
N HIS A 287 28.15 13.06 0.95
CA HIS A 287 28.14 13.74 -0.37
C HIS A 287 28.10 12.73 -1.54
N GLY A 288 27.82 11.44 -1.27
CA GLY A 288 27.67 10.40 -2.28
C GLY A 288 26.21 9.98 -2.48
N ARG A 289 25.94 9.27 -3.57
CA ARG A 289 24.63 8.67 -3.88
C ARG A 289 24.60 7.23 -3.43
N ILE A 290 23.59 6.85 -2.66
CA ILE A 290 23.28 5.46 -2.29
C ILE A 290 22.06 5.01 -3.11
N SER A 291 22.11 3.81 -3.67
CA SER A 291 20.99 3.22 -4.41
C SER A 291 21.00 1.69 -4.36
N ASP A 292 19.87 1.11 -4.73
CA ASP A 292 19.66 -0.32 -4.96
C ASP A 292 20.11 -1.20 -3.79
N PRO A 293 19.59 -1.00 -2.57
CA PRO A 293 19.89 -1.92 -1.49
C PRO A 293 19.32 -3.31 -1.80
N GLY A 294 20.11 -4.34 -1.58
CA GLY A 294 19.68 -5.74 -1.48
C GLY A 294 19.79 -6.20 -0.04
N ALA A 295 18.81 -6.98 0.44
CA ALA A 295 18.77 -7.50 1.80
C ALA A 295 18.53 -9.01 1.78
N ALA A 296 19.20 -9.74 2.68
CA ALA A 296 19.01 -11.16 2.88
C ALA A 296 19.16 -11.53 4.35
N VAL A 297 18.37 -12.53 4.77
CA VAL A 297 18.38 -13.10 6.11
C VAL A 297 18.28 -14.62 5.98
N ASN A 298 19.11 -15.37 6.71
CA ASN A 298 19.00 -16.84 6.76
C ASN A 298 18.02 -17.29 7.87
N ALA A 299 17.74 -18.60 7.94
CA ALA A 299 16.84 -19.13 8.97
C ALA A 299 17.32 -18.89 10.42
N GLY A 300 18.64 -18.77 10.63
CA GLY A 300 19.25 -18.47 11.93
C GLY A 300 19.27 -16.98 12.30
N GLY A 301 18.78 -16.10 11.42
CA GLY A 301 18.73 -14.66 11.64
C GLY A 301 20.02 -13.91 11.28
N ASP A 302 21.02 -14.53 10.66
CA ASP A 302 22.16 -13.81 10.08
C ASP A 302 21.68 -12.94 8.93
N ALA A 303 22.13 -11.69 8.92
CA ALA A 303 21.65 -10.64 8.04
C ALA A 303 22.77 -10.04 7.19
N LEU A 304 22.45 -9.72 5.94
CA LEU A 304 23.32 -9.03 4.99
C LEU A 304 22.51 -7.95 4.28
N ILE A 305 23.04 -6.73 4.27
CA ILE A 305 22.59 -5.66 3.35
C ILE A 305 23.77 -5.31 2.45
N ALA A 306 23.55 -5.25 1.14
CA ALA A 306 24.51 -4.77 0.16
C ALA A 306 23.91 -3.62 -0.66
N TRP A 307 24.70 -2.64 -1.08
CA TRP A 307 24.22 -1.48 -1.83
C TRP A 307 25.28 -0.91 -2.77
N SER A 308 24.83 -0.12 -3.75
CA SER A 308 25.71 0.74 -4.53
C SER A 308 25.87 2.08 -3.82
N GLU A 309 27.10 2.52 -3.64
CA GLU A 309 27.45 3.87 -3.18
C GLU A 309 28.36 4.51 -4.23
N SER A 310 28.06 5.73 -4.66
CA SER A 310 28.87 6.46 -5.63
C SER A 310 29.22 7.83 -5.07
N LYS A 311 30.52 8.13 -4.98
CA LYS A 311 31.01 9.43 -4.54
C LYS A 311 31.95 9.99 -5.60
N ASP A 312 31.73 11.24 -6.02
CA ASP A 312 32.57 11.92 -7.03
C ASP A 312 32.82 11.07 -8.29
N ASP A 313 31.75 10.43 -8.79
CA ASP A 313 31.77 9.50 -9.94
C ASP A 313 32.60 8.21 -9.75
N ALA A 314 33.02 7.89 -8.52
CA ALA A 314 33.62 6.60 -8.16
C ALA A 314 32.56 5.69 -7.50
N PRO A 315 31.91 4.80 -8.26
CA PRO A 315 30.96 3.85 -7.70
C PRO A 315 31.65 2.65 -7.05
N ALA A 316 31.07 2.16 -5.96
CA ALA A 316 31.48 0.96 -5.27
C ALA A 316 30.28 0.16 -4.75
N ILE A 317 30.44 -1.16 -4.67
CA ILE A 317 29.53 -2.03 -3.92
C ILE A 317 30.03 -2.09 -2.47
N TRP A 318 29.11 -1.87 -1.54
CA TRP A 318 29.31 -1.97 -0.11
C TRP A 318 28.40 -3.04 0.47
N ALA A 319 28.78 -3.57 1.63
CA ALA A 319 27.91 -4.43 2.42
C ALA A 319 28.11 -4.23 3.91
N ALA A 320 27.04 -4.48 4.67
CA ALA A 320 27.03 -4.58 6.12
C ALA A 320 26.40 -5.92 6.50
N ARG A 321 27.00 -6.61 7.47
CA ARG A 321 26.57 -7.94 7.92
C ARG A 321 26.36 -7.95 9.42
N GLY A 322 25.51 -8.83 9.91
CA GLY A 322 25.29 -9.01 11.35
C GLY A 322 24.17 -10.01 11.58
N SER A 323 23.31 -9.75 12.55
CA SER A 323 22.12 -10.57 12.79
C SER A 323 20.90 -9.72 13.10
N LEU A 324 19.71 -10.30 12.91
CA LEU A 324 18.46 -9.68 13.34
C LEU A 324 18.41 -9.44 14.85
N GLY A 325 19.09 -10.25 15.67
CA GLY A 325 19.14 -10.05 17.12
C GLY A 325 20.07 -8.91 17.54
N SER A 326 21.31 -8.92 17.06
CA SER A 326 22.37 -7.99 17.50
C SER A 326 22.49 -6.72 16.65
N GLY A 327 21.85 -6.67 15.48
CA GLY A 327 22.03 -5.60 14.50
C GLY A 327 23.19 -5.86 13.54
N LEU A 328 23.42 -4.92 12.62
CA LEU A 328 24.51 -4.97 11.65
C LEU A 328 25.80 -4.41 12.23
N GLY A 329 26.92 -5.03 11.88
CA GLY A 329 28.27 -4.55 12.15
C GLY A 329 28.74 -3.49 11.13
N GLU A 330 30.04 -3.20 11.14
CA GLU A 330 30.63 -2.20 10.25
C GLU A 330 30.48 -2.55 8.76
N SER A 331 30.23 -1.52 7.96
CA SER A 331 30.14 -1.64 6.50
C SER A 331 31.52 -1.78 5.86
N ALA A 332 31.67 -2.69 4.90
CA ALA A 332 32.89 -2.88 4.13
C ALA A 332 32.63 -2.73 2.63
N THR A 333 33.66 -2.26 1.91
CA THR A 333 33.65 -2.22 0.44
C THR A 333 33.93 -3.61 -0.13
N ILE A 334 33.10 -4.06 -1.07
CA ILE A 334 33.24 -5.33 -1.80
C ILE A 334 34.03 -5.11 -3.10
N SER A 335 33.66 -4.08 -3.86
CA SER A 335 34.26 -3.77 -5.15
C SER A 335 34.19 -2.28 -5.42
N ALA A 336 35.31 -1.67 -5.80
CA ALA A 336 35.32 -0.37 -6.46
C ALA A 336 35.25 -0.59 -7.98
N ALA A 337 34.64 0.35 -8.70
CA ALA A 337 34.70 0.38 -10.16
C ALA A 337 35.28 1.71 -10.64
N GLU A 338 35.81 1.67 -11.87
CA GLU A 338 36.41 2.82 -12.53
C GLU A 338 35.41 3.99 -12.66
N PRO A 339 35.89 5.25 -12.60
CA PRO A 339 35.07 6.42 -12.87
C PRO A 339 34.27 6.31 -14.18
N GLY A 340 33.04 6.82 -14.18
CA GLY A 340 32.11 6.71 -15.30
C GLY A 340 31.37 5.36 -15.42
N SER A 341 31.71 4.35 -14.59
CA SER A 341 30.89 3.13 -14.49
C SER A 341 29.60 3.40 -13.71
N GLN A 342 28.58 2.54 -13.84
CA GLN A 342 27.48 2.51 -12.88
C GLN A 342 27.30 1.09 -12.32
N LEU A 343 27.09 1.01 -11.01
CA LEU A 343 26.77 -0.23 -10.32
C LEU A 343 25.30 -0.18 -9.91
N ARG A 344 24.53 -1.21 -10.27
CA ARG A 344 23.07 -1.25 -10.15
C ARG A 344 22.58 -2.65 -9.82
N GLY A 345 21.33 -2.76 -9.38
CA GLY A 345 20.65 -4.04 -9.23
C GLY A 345 21.40 -4.98 -8.27
N VAL A 346 21.72 -4.48 -7.07
CA VAL A 346 22.46 -5.26 -6.07
C VAL A 346 21.52 -6.25 -5.40
N LEU A 347 21.92 -7.51 -5.39
CA LEU A 347 21.23 -8.63 -4.77
C LEU A 347 22.13 -9.24 -3.72
N ALA A 348 21.52 -9.73 -2.64
CA ALA A 348 22.20 -10.40 -1.56
C ALA A 348 21.52 -11.75 -1.28
N ALA A 349 22.30 -12.73 -0.84
CA ALA A 349 21.82 -14.00 -0.28
C ALA A 349 22.73 -14.41 0.88
N VAL A 350 22.18 -15.11 1.88
CA VAL A 350 22.94 -15.62 3.05
C VAL A 350 22.64 -17.11 3.26
N ASP A 351 23.68 -17.92 3.46
CA ASP A 351 23.55 -19.37 3.68
C ASP A 351 23.31 -19.69 5.16
N GLY A 352 23.02 -20.94 5.51
CA GLY A 352 22.74 -21.36 6.89
C GLY A 352 23.93 -21.24 7.84
N SER A 353 25.14 -20.99 7.32
CA SER A 353 26.37 -20.74 8.09
C SER A 353 26.75 -19.26 8.15
N GLY A 354 25.88 -18.36 7.69
CA GLY A 354 26.11 -16.91 7.68
C GLY A 354 27.08 -16.43 6.60
N ASN A 355 27.43 -17.29 5.63
CA ASN A 355 28.21 -16.86 4.46
C ASN A 355 27.30 -16.06 3.51
N GLY A 356 27.86 -15.10 2.80
CA GLY A 356 27.10 -14.19 1.96
C GLY A 356 27.46 -14.33 0.48
N LEU A 357 26.50 -14.12 -0.41
CA LEU A 357 26.76 -13.93 -1.83
C LEU A 357 26.10 -12.63 -2.28
N VAL A 358 26.88 -11.75 -2.89
CA VAL A 358 26.39 -10.48 -3.46
C VAL A 358 26.60 -10.50 -4.95
N VAL A 359 25.55 -10.18 -5.71
CA VAL A 359 25.56 -10.09 -7.18
C VAL A 359 25.06 -8.72 -7.59
N TRP A 360 25.68 -8.12 -8.60
CA TRP A 360 25.31 -6.80 -9.10
C TRP A 360 25.56 -6.64 -10.59
N GLN A 361 24.89 -5.66 -11.18
CA GLN A 361 25.12 -5.24 -12.56
C GLN A 361 26.20 -4.15 -12.61
N ARG A 362 27.13 -4.28 -13.55
CA ARG A 362 28.12 -3.26 -13.89
C ARG A 362 27.82 -2.73 -15.28
N HIS A 363 27.42 -1.47 -15.36
CA HIS A 363 27.21 -0.74 -16.59
C HIS A 363 28.51 -0.04 -16.98
N ALA A 364 28.99 -0.37 -18.18
CA ALA A 364 30.10 0.28 -18.84
C ALA A 364 29.66 0.69 -20.27
N ALA A 365 30.52 1.42 -20.99
CA ALA A 365 30.20 1.87 -22.34
C ALA A 365 29.86 0.69 -23.26
N GLY A 366 28.59 0.58 -23.66
CA GLY A 366 28.10 -0.45 -24.58
C GLY A 366 27.85 -1.84 -23.97
N SER A 367 28.03 -2.02 -22.65
CA SER A 367 27.88 -3.31 -21.99
C SER A 367 27.28 -3.20 -20.58
N ILE A 368 26.36 -4.10 -20.25
CA ILE A 368 25.91 -4.35 -18.87
C ILE A 368 26.30 -5.78 -18.50
N ALA A 369 27.34 -5.93 -17.68
CA ALA A 369 27.84 -7.20 -17.18
C ALA A 369 27.26 -7.53 -15.79
N VAL A 370 27.31 -8.80 -15.39
CA VAL A 370 26.94 -9.24 -14.03
C VAL A 370 28.19 -9.71 -13.30
N TRP A 371 28.39 -9.21 -12.09
CA TRP A 371 29.51 -9.51 -11.22
C TRP A 371 29.01 -10.07 -9.89
N GLY A 372 29.85 -10.85 -9.22
CA GLY A 372 29.54 -11.39 -7.92
C GLY A 372 30.76 -11.47 -7.02
N SER A 373 30.53 -11.48 -5.71
CA SER A 373 31.56 -11.77 -4.71
C SER A 373 30.92 -12.56 -3.58
N TYR A 374 31.64 -13.59 -3.15
CA TYR A 374 31.26 -14.46 -2.05
C TYR A 374 32.00 -14.04 -0.78
N TYR A 375 31.30 -14.01 0.33
CA TYR A 375 31.83 -13.80 1.66
C TYR A 375 31.85 -15.11 2.42
N GLU A 376 33.01 -15.45 3.00
CA GLU A 376 33.17 -16.61 3.86
C GLU A 376 33.38 -16.19 5.32
N THR A 377 32.55 -16.73 6.22
CA THR A 377 32.55 -16.40 7.66
C THR A 377 33.89 -16.71 8.30
N GLY A 378 34.46 -15.70 8.97
CA GLY A 378 35.79 -15.76 9.57
C GLY A 378 36.95 -15.52 8.60
N VAL A 379 36.69 -15.45 7.29
CA VAL A 379 37.72 -15.24 6.25
C VAL A 379 37.59 -13.87 5.61
N GLY A 380 36.41 -13.53 5.06
CA GLY A 380 36.17 -12.26 4.38
C GLY A 380 35.58 -12.39 2.97
N TRP A 381 35.50 -11.27 2.26
CA TRP A 381 35.06 -11.22 0.87
C TRP A 381 36.15 -11.78 -0.06
N ARG A 382 35.76 -12.66 -0.98
CA ARG A 382 36.59 -13.07 -2.10
C ARG A 382 36.69 -11.95 -3.13
N THR A 383 37.73 -11.98 -3.95
CA THR A 383 37.85 -11.06 -5.08
C THR A 383 36.62 -11.14 -5.98
N PRO A 384 35.98 -10.01 -6.34
CA PRO A 384 34.87 -9.99 -7.27
C PRO A 384 35.21 -10.68 -8.60
N GLU A 385 34.31 -11.52 -9.08
CA GLU A 385 34.45 -12.24 -10.34
C GLU A 385 33.21 -12.06 -11.22
N PRO A 386 33.36 -12.14 -12.56
CA PRO A 386 32.23 -12.00 -13.44
C PRO A 386 31.33 -13.24 -13.44
N VAL A 387 30.05 -13.03 -13.15
CA VAL A 387 28.98 -14.01 -13.39
C VAL A 387 28.66 -14.06 -14.88
N ARG A 388 28.63 -12.89 -15.54
CA ARG A 388 28.43 -12.77 -16.99
C ARG A 388 29.17 -11.57 -17.54
N MET A 389 30.09 -11.81 -18.48
CA MET A 389 30.74 -10.77 -19.28
C MET A 389 30.11 -10.67 -20.66
N LEU A 390 29.97 -9.43 -21.15
CA LEU A 390 29.52 -9.12 -22.50
C LEU A 390 30.45 -8.09 -23.13
N GLU A 391 30.90 -8.35 -24.36
CA GLU A 391 31.64 -7.34 -25.15
C GLU A 391 30.71 -6.20 -25.59
N ARG A 392 29.47 -6.56 -25.97
CA ARG A 392 28.37 -5.65 -26.28
C ARG A 392 27.05 -6.30 -25.88
N GLY A 393 26.12 -5.52 -25.36
CA GLY A 393 24.80 -6.02 -24.95
C GLY A 393 24.54 -5.80 -23.47
N ALA A 394 23.53 -6.48 -22.93
CA ALA A 394 23.11 -6.25 -21.56
C ALA A 394 22.55 -7.49 -20.87
N ALA A 395 23.11 -7.83 -19.72
CA ALA A 395 22.49 -8.74 -18.75
C ALA A 395 21.73 -7.90 -17.69
N THR A 396 20.42 -8.11 -17.60
CA THR A 396 19.47 -7.29 -16.85
C THR A 396 18.47 -8.12 -16.08
N SER A 397 17.79 -7.50 -15.11
CA SER A 397 16.75 -8.16 -14.31
C SER A 397 17.27 -9.46 -13.67
N VAL A 398 18.41 -9.37 -12.99
CA VAL A 398 19.05 -10.52 -12.36
C VAL A 398 18.20 -10.98 -11.17
N CYS A 399 18.13 -12.29 -10.94
CA CYS A 399 17.59 -12.92 -9.76
C CYS A 399 18.68 -13.80 -9.13
N LEU A 400 18.65 -13.93 -7.82
CA LEU A 400 19.61 -14.73 -7.04
C LEU A 400 18.85 -15.53 -5.98
N SER A 401 19.16 -16.81 -5.86
CA SER A 401 18.70 -17.65 -4.74
C SER A 401 19.82 -18.58 -4.31
N MET A 402 19.89 -18.91 -3.02
CA MET A 402 20.95 -19.72 -2.43
C MET A 402 20.38 -20.76 -1.46
N THR A 403 21.01 -21.93 -1.40
CA THR A 403 20.71 -23.04 -0.49
C THR A 403 21.27 -22.75 0.91
N GLU A 404 20.89 -23.55 1.90
CA GLU A 404 21.44 -23.43 3.26
C GLU A 404 22.93 -23.81 3.30
N GLU A 405 23.42 -24.61 2.35
CA GLU A 405 24.82 -25.03 2.23
C GLU A 405 25.71 -24.00 1.52
N GLY A 406 25.10 -23.05 0.79
CA GLY A 406 25.78 -21.94 0.11
C GLY A 406 25.95 -22.11 -1.40
N ASP A 407 25.31 -23.10 -2.02
CA ASP A 407 25.20 -23.19 -3.47
C ASP A 407 24.06 -22.30 -3.97
N ALA A 408 24.27 -21.62 -5.10
CA ALA A 408 23.34 -20.62 -5.59
C ALA A 408 23.07 -20.72 -7.10
N LEU A 409 21.94 -20.13 -7.51
CA LEU A 409 21.58 -19.93 -8.91
C LEU A 409 21.37 -18.44 -9.16
N ALA A 410 21.93 -17.96 -10.26
CA ALA A 410 21.63 -16.66 -10.83
C ALA A 410 20.88 -16.84 -12.15
N VAL A 411 19.78 -16.11 -12.33
CA VAL A 411 19.00 -16.07 -13.57
C VAL A 411 18.89 -14.62 -14.04
N TRP A 412 19.03 -14.35 -15.33
CA TRP A 412 18.94 -12.99 -15.86
C TRP A 412 18.34 -12.97 -17.26
N ARG A 413 17.90 -11.79 -17.66
CA ARG A 413 17.53 -11.47 -19.04
C ARG A 413 18.73 -10.93 -19.78
N GLU A 414 19.15 -11.59 -20.85
CA GLU A 414 20.28 -11.16 -21.67
C GLU A 414 19.85 -10.63 -23.02
N PHE A 415 20.35 -9.46 -23.39
CA PHE A 415 20.29 -8.90 -24.74
C PHE A 415 21.68 -8.98 -25.36
N ASP A 416 21.89 -9.93 -26.27
CA ASP A 416 23.16 -10.04 -26.99
C ASP A 416 23.13 -9.17 -28.26
N ALA A 417 23.95 -8.11 -28.27
CA ALA A 417 24.02 -7.15 -29.37
C ALA A 417 25.06 -7.51 -30.45
N ARG A 418 25.68 -8.71 -30.38
CA ARG A 418 26.66 -9.16 -31.39
C ARG A 418 26.07 -9.27 -32.80
N HIS A 419 24.75 -9.38 -32.93
CA HIS A 419 24.04 -9.42 -34.21
C HIS A 419 23.33 -8.07 -34.45
N SER A 420 24.04 -7.12 -35.06
CA SER A 420 23.61 -5.75 -35.31
C SER A 420 22.46 -5.64 -36.32
N GLY A 421 21.24 -5.90 -35.87
CA GLY A 421 19.99 -5.49 -36.51
C GLY A 421 18.96 -5.26 -35.41
N ILE A 422 18.22 -4.16 -35.46
CA ILE A 422 17.19 -3.83 -34.45
C ILE A 422 16.15 -4.97 -34.35
N ASP A 423 15.92 -5.71 -35.43
CA ASP A 423 15.03 -6.88 -35.50
C ASP A 423 15.64 -8.19 -34.92
N LYS A 424 16.92 -8.20 -34.55
CA LYS A 424 17.68 -9.38 -34.10
C LYS A 424 18.12 -9.33 -32.63
N ILE A 425 17.88 -8.23 -31.91
CA ILE A 425 18.11 -8.18 -30.46
C ILE A 425 16.99 -8.98 -29.78
N ARG A 426 17.19 -10.29 -29.67
CA ARG A 426 16.27 -11.17 -28.97
C ARG A 426 16.76 -11.36 -27.54
N PRO A 427 15.97 -10.93 -26.53
CA PRO A 427 16.28 -11.27 -25.16
C PRO A 427 16.16 -12.78 -24.95
N ALA A 428 17.10 -13.35 -24.19
CA ALA A 428 17.05 -14.71 -23.69
C ALA A 428 16.97 -14.71 -22.16
N ILE A 429 16.38 -15.74 -21.57
CA ILE A 429 16.50 -16.00 -20.13
C ILE A 429 17.63 -16.98 -19.93
N LEU A 430 18.65 -16.55 -19.19
CA LEU A 430 19.89 -17.28 -19.00
C LEU A 430 20.11 -17.57 -17.52
N ALA A 431 20.78 -18.69 -17.23
CA ALA A 431 21.11 -19.09 -15.87
C ALA A 431 22.58 -19.49 -15.73
N ARG A 432 23.15 -19.24 -14.55
CA ARG A 432 24.46 -19.77 -14.16
C ARG A 432 24.44 -20.17 -12.69
N ARG A 433 25.21 -21.21 -12.41
CA ARG A 433 25.30 -21.83 -11.10
C ARG A 433 26.57 -21.40 -10.36
N PHE A 434 26.40 -21.15 -9.07
CA PHE A 434 27.48 -20.96 -8.11
C PHE A 434 27.57 -22.19 -7.20
N ARG A 435 28.77 -22.71 -7.02
CA ARG A 435 29.09 -23.75 -6.05
C ARG A 435 30.02 -23.14 -5.00
N LYS A 436 29.72 -23.29 -3.72
CA LYS A 436 30.55 -22.73 -2.64
C LYS A 436 32.02 -23.14 -2.74
N ALA A 437 32.27 -24.40 -3.10
CA ALA A 437 33.60 -24.98 -3.21
C ALA A 437 34.41 -24.47 -4.42
N SER A 438 33.76 -24.16 -5.53
CA SER A 438 34.44 -23.87 -6.81
C SER A 438 34.09 -22.53 -7.45
N GLY A 439 33.22 -21.72 -6.83
CA GLY A 439 32.74 -20.46 -7.37
C GLY A 439 31.66 -20.64 -8.44
N TRP A 440 31.49 -19.62 -9.29
CA TRP A 440 30.74 -19.77 -10.53
C TRP A 440 31.55 -20.70 -11.41
N GLY A 441 31.06 -21.92 -11.68
CA GLY A 441 31.80 -22.98 -12.40
C GLY A 441 32.25 -22.57 -13.81
N ASP A 442 32.54 -23.52 -14.70
CA ASP A 442 32.87 -23.19 -16.09
C ASP A 442 31.82 -22.23 -16.70
N PRO A 443 32.23 -21.31 -17.61
CA PRO A 443 31.40 -20.20 -18.08
C PRO A 443 30.17 -20.61 -18.90
N GLU A 444 29.73 -21.85 -18.82
CA GLU A 444 28.50 -22.34 -19.42
C GLU A 444 27.30 -21.62 -18.79
N VAL A 445 26.52 -21.00 -19.67
CA VAL A 445 25.29 -20.31 -19.35
C VAL A 445 24.18 -21.07 -20.03
N VAL A 446 23.21 -21.51 -19.24
CA VAL A 446 22.09 -22.30 -19.75
C VAL A 446 20.98 -21.35 -20.18
N GLN A 447 20.55 -21.45 -21.43
CA GLN A 447 19.35 -20.77 -21.90
C GLN A 447 18.11 -21.52 -21.46
N LEU A 448 17.20 -20.81 -20.80
CA LEU A 448 15.97 -21.37 -20.23
C LEU A 448 14.76 -21.24 -21.16
N ASP A 449 14.69 -20.17 -21.95
CA ASP A 449 13.57 -19.84 -22.83
C ASP A 449 13.67 -20.50 -24.21
N THR A 450 12.55 -20.52 -24.94
CA THR A 450 12.45 -21.24 -26.23
C THR A 450 12.37 -20.33 -27.45
N THR A 451 11.85 -19.11 -27.31
CA THR A 451 11.56 -18.23 -28.45
C THR A 451 12.00 -16.79 -28.19
N ARG A 452 11.22 -16.01 -27.44
CA ARG A 452 11.45 -14.59 -27.16
C ARG A 452 10.92 -14.21 -25.78
N ALA A 453 11.81 -14.11 -24.80
CA ALA A 453 11.42 -13.64 -23.47
C ALA A 453 10.92 -12.17 -23.47
N GLY A 454 9.66 -11.97 -23.09
CA GLY A 454 9.02 -10.65 -22.97
C GLY A 454 9.65 -9.78 -21.88
N GLY A 455 10.10 -10.39 -20.77
CA GLY A 455 10.93 -9.75 -19.75
C GLY A 455 10.64 -10.17 -18.30
N PHE A 456 11.63 -9.89 -17.43
CA PHE A 456 11.64 -10.07 -15.96
C PHE A 456 11.52 -11.51 -15.46
N PRO A 457 12.65 -12.22 -15.30
CA PRO A 457 12.62 -13.49 -14.59
C PRO A 457 12.30 -13.29 -13.11
N SER A 458 11.81 -14.35 -12.49
CA SER A 458 11.75 -14.55 -11.04
C SER A 458 12.33 -15.94 -10.75
N LEU A 459 12.95 -16.10 -9.58
CA LEU A 459 13.61 -17.34 -9.17
C LEU A 459 13.28 -17.60 -7.71
N ALA A 460 12.91 -18.84 -7.40
CA ALA A 460 12.78 -19.32 -6.04
C ALA A 460 13.47 -20.68 -5.93
N MET A 461 14.13 -20.93 -4.80
CA MET A 461 14.85 -22.17 -4.53
C MET A 461 14.68 -22.55 -3.07
N ASN A 462 14.46 -23.84 -2.79
CA ASN A 462 14.40 -24.35 -1.43
C ASN A 462 15.80 -24.73 -0.92
N ALA A 463 15.90 -25.05 0.38
CA ALA A 463 17.16 -25.44 1.02
C ALA A 463 17.82 -26.66 0.36
N LYS A 464 17.04 -27.57 -0.25
CA LYS A 464 17.54 -28.79 -0.90
C LYS A 464 18.09 -28.56 -2.32
N GLY A 465 18.03 -27.33 -2.83
CA GLY A 465 18.51 -26.99 -4.17
C GLY A 465 17.51 -27.25 -5.31
N PHE A 466 16.24 -27.57 -4.99
CA PHE A 466 15.19 -27.52 -6.02
C PHE A 466 14.83 -26.07 -6.28
N ALA A 467 14.87 -25.66 -7.54
CA ALA A 467 14.55 -24.30 -7.94
C ALA A 467 13.53 -24.24 -9.08
N VAL A 468 12.81 -23.14 -9.16
CA VAL A 468 11.91 -22.83 -10.26
C VAL A 468 12.24 -21.44 -10.76
N ALA A 469 12.54 -21.33 -12.05
CA ALA A 469 12.61 -20.05 -12.75
C ALA A 469 11.30 -19.79 -13.47
N LEU A 470 10.84 -18.54 -13.43
CA LEU A 470 9.58 -18.07 -14.01
C LEU A 470 9.85 -16.82 -14.85
N TRP A 471 9.30 -16.70 -16.05
CA TRP A 471 9.48 -15.53 -16.91
C TRP A 471 8.28 -15.28 -17.82
N SER A 472 8.13 -14.03 -18.27
CA SER A 472 7.19 -13.73 -19.35
C SER A 472 7.84 -13.99 -20.72
N GLU A 473 7.13 -14.65 -21.62
CA GLU A 473 7.59 -15.02 -22.96
C GLU A 473 6.56 -14.60 -24.02
N SER A 474 7.01 -13.92 -25.07
CA SER A 474 6.19 -13.63 -26.23
C SER A 474 6.00 -14.89 -27.05
N THR A 475 4.77 -15.37 -27.08
CA THR A 475 4.29 -16.50 -27.88
C THR A 475 3.51 -16.00 -29.10
N GLY A 476 3.16 -16.89 -30.03
CA GLY A 476 2.32 -16.54 -31.19
C GLY A 476 0.95 -15.95 -30.80
N ASP A 477 0.45 -16.29 -29.60
CA ASP A 477 -0.88 -15.93 -29.10
C ASP A 477 -0.85 -14.78 -28.07
N GLY A 478 0.30 -14.11 -27.89
CA GLY A 478 0.49 -13.02 -26.93
C GLY A 478 1.61 -13.29 -25.93
N VAL A 479 1.56 -12.69 -24.74
CA VAL A 479 2.58 -12.91 -23.69
C VAL A 479 2.08 -13.99 -22.72
N ALA A 480 2.84 -15.07 -22.61
CA ALA A 480 2.59 -16.18 -21.68
C ALA A 480 3.54 -16.11 -20.48
N LEU A 481 3.15 -16.74 -19.38
CA LEU A 481 3.99 -16.96 -18.22
C LEU A 481 4.54 -18.38 -18.29
N GLN A 482 5.86 -18.50 -18.39
CA GLN A 482 6.58 -19.76 -18.58
C GLN A 482 7.45 -20.05 -17.36
N ALA A 483 7.64 -21.33 -17.08
CA ALA A 483 8.48 -21.79 -15.98
C ALA A 483 9.35 -22.98 -16.39
N ARG A 484 10.48 -23.13 -15.70
CA ARG A 484 11.35 -24.30 -15.82
C ARG A 484 11.91 -24.64 -14.46
N CYS A 485 11.90 -25.93 -14.15
CA CYS A 485 12.38 -26.45 -12.88
C CYS A 485 13.85 -26.87 -13.00
N TYR A 486 14.53 -26.79 -11.87
CA TYR A 486 15.92 -27.19 -11.69
C TYR A 486 16.01 -28.16 -10.52
N HIS A 487 16.73 -29.26 -10.74
CA HIS A 487 17.03 -30.26 -9.73
C HIS A 487 18.55 -30.33 -9.52
N GLU A 488 18.96 -30.48 -8.28
CA GLU A 488 20.37 -30.49 -7.89
C GLU A 488 21.22 -31.52 -8.64
N GLU A 489 20.66 -32.72 -8.84
CA GLU A 489 21.32 -33.87 -9.48
C GLU A 489 21.25 -33.84 -11.01
N ASN A 490 20.16 -33.32 -11.58
CA ASN A 490 19.84 -33.44 -13.01
C ASN A 490 19.97 -32.12 -13.78
N GLY A 491 20.12 -30.99 -13.08
CA GLY A 491 20.10 -29.67 -13.68
C GLY A 491 18.69 -29.20 -14.05
N TRP A 492 18.61 -28.31 -15.04
CA TRP A 492 17.34 -27.79 -15.57
C TRP A 492 16.61 -28.87 -16.38
N GLU A 493 15.31 -29.06 -16.14
CA GLU A 493 14.47 -29.99 -16.91
C GLU A 493 14.46 -29.63 -18.41
N ASP A 494 14.32 -30.57 -19.33
CA ASP A 494 14.31 -30.24 -20.77
C ASP A 494 13.09 -29.42 -21.21
N GLY A 495 11.95 -29.62 -20.54
CA GLY A 495 10.68 -28.99 -20.88
C GLY A 495 10.47 -27.62 -20.24
N VAL A 496 9.70 -26.76 -20.92
CA VAL A 496 9.16 -25.50 -20.38
C VAL A 496 7.68 -25.71 -20.07
N SER A 497 7.27 -25.34 -18.86
CA SER A 497 5.89 -25.39 -18.39
C SER A 497 5.19 -24.05 -18.60
N THR A 498 4.06 -24.05 -19.28
CA THR A 498 3.20 -22.86 -19.39
C THR A 498 2.31 -22.74 -18.16
N VAL A 499 2.57 -21.70 -17.35
CA VAL A 499 1.82 -21.39 -16.12
C VAL A 499 0.52 -20.64 -16.44
N ALA A 500 0.59 -19.70 -17.37
CA ALA A 500 -0.56 -18.94 -17.86
C ALA A 500 -0.38 -18.59 -19.34
N ALA A 501 -1.47 -18.58 -20.10
CA ALA A 501 -1.47 -18.30 -21.54
C ALA A 501 -2.12 -16.94 -21.82
N GLY A 502 -1.43 -16.11 -22.61
CA GLY A 502 -1.93 -14.84 -23.11
C GLY A 502 -2.10 -13.75 -22.05
N ALA A 503 -1.95 -12.48 -22.46
CA ALA A 503 -2.25 -11.29 -21.66
C ALA A 503 -1.45 -11.08 -20.34
N VAL A 504 -0.34 -11.79 -20.11
CA VAL A 504 0.53 -11.53 -18.95
C VAL A 504 1.29 -10.22 -19.15
N ILE A 505 1.27 -9.34 -18.15
CA ILE A 505 1.94 -8.03 -18.17
C ILE A 505 2.84 -7.90 -16.94
N GLY A 506 3.91 -7.11 -17.08
CA GLY A 506 4.75 -6.72 -15.95
C GLY A 506 5.72 -7.80 -15.49
N SER A 507 6.14 -7.70 -14.22
CA SER A 507 7.12 -8.60 -13.60
C SER A 507 6.39 -9.59 -12.68
N PRO A 508 6.47 -10.90 -12.95
CA PRO A 508 5.89 -11.89 -12.06
C PRO A 508 6.71 -12.01 -10.77
N SER A 509 6.07 -12.47 -9.70
CA SER A 509 6.73 -12.77 -8.42
C SER A 509 6.49 -14.25 -8.08
N LEU A 510 7.55 -14.93 -7.65
CA LEU A 510 7.56 -16.33 -7.30
C LEU A 510 8.08 -16.50 -5.87
N ALA A 511 7.42 -17.32 -5.06
CA ALA A 511 7.91 -17.77 -3.77
C ALA A 511 7.76 -19.28 -3.64
N MET A 512 8.61 -19.91 -2.83
CA MET A 512 8.66 -21.35 -2.64
C MET A 512 8.80 -21.68 -1.15
N ASP A 513 8.14 -22.75 -0.71
CA ASP A 513 8.32 -23.29 0.63
C ASP A 513 9.45 -24.34 0.69
N GLU A 514 9.74 -24.85 1.89
CA GLU A 514 10.81 -25.84 2.07
C GLU A 514 10.56 -27.18 1.37
N ASN A 515 9.31 -27.50 1.04
CA ASN A 515 8.95 -28.73 0.36
C ASN A 515 9.12 -28.61 -1.16
N GLY A 516 9.33 -27.40 -1.68
CA GLY A 516 9.40 -27.13 -3.12
C GLY A 516 8.06 -26.74 -3.73
N ASP A 517 7.02 -26.57 -2.92
CA ASP A 517 5.75 -26.03 -3.41
C ASP A 517 5.91 -24.54 -3.66
N CYS A 518 5.46 -24.08 -4.82
CA CYS A 518 5.61 -22.68 -5.23
C CYS A 518 4.28 -21.98 -5.39
N VAL A 519 4.32 -20.67 -5.26
CA VAL A 519 3.23 -19.78 -5.63
C VAL A 519 3.78 -18.70 -6.54
N ALA A 520 3.25 -18.63 -7.76
CA ALA A 520 3.48 -17.53 -8.68
C ALA A 520 2.32 -16.55 -8.60
N VAL A 521 2.62 -15.25 -8.61
CA VAL A 521 1.65 -14.18 -8.80
C VAL A 521 2.09 -13.26 -9.93
N TRP A 522 1.13 -12.77 -10.70
CA TRP A 522 1.40 -11.88 -11.84
C TRP A 522 0.23 -10.95 -12.10
N GLU A 523 0.51 -9.95 -12.92
CA GLU A 523 -0.47 -9.02 -13.46
C GLU A 523 -0.91 -9.53 -14.84
N GLN A 524 -2.21 -9.61 -15.06
CA GLN A 524 -2.79 -10.03 -16.33
C GLN A 524 -3.80 -9.00 -16.80
N TYR A 525 -3.80 -8.72 -18.10
CA TYR A 525 -4.76 -7.81 -18.71
C TYR A 525 -6.12 -8.50 -18.87
N ASP A 526 -7.10 -8.01 -18.12
CA ASP A 526 -8.51 -8.41 -18.19
C ASP A 526 -9.34 -7.15 -18.45
N GLU A 527 -9.66 -6.88 -19.72
CA GLU A 527 -10.32 -5.64 -20.14
C GLU A 527 -11.49 -5.24 -19.22
N PRO A 528 -11.55 -3.98 -18.72
CA PRO A 528 -10.65 -2.85 -19.00
C PRO A 528 -9.45 -2.71 -18.05
N TRP A 529 -9.30 -3.60 -17.08
CA TRP A 529 -8.36 -3.47 -15.97
C TRP A 529 -7.26 -4.52 -16.01
N HIS A 530 -6.32 -4.40 -15.08
CA HIS A 530 -5.30 -5.41 -14.87
C HIS A 530 -5.66 -6.15 -13.59
N THR A 531 -5.68 -7.47 -13.62
CA THR A 531 -6.05 -8.30 -12.47
C THR A 531 -4.81 -9.02 -11.95
N ALA A 532 -4.69 -9.13 -10.63
CA ALA A 532 -3.69 -9.98 -10.03
C ALA A 532 -4.16 -11.45 -10.13
N TYR A 533 -3.32 -12.31 -10.68
CA TYR A 533 -3.54 -13.74 -10.76
C TYR A 533 -2.52 -14.48 -9.92
N ALA A 534 -2.88 -15.70 -9.54
CA ALA A 534 -1.98 -16.63 -8.89
C ALA A 534 -2.11 -18.03 -9.48
N SER A 535 -1.01 -18.78 -9.47
CA SER A 535 -1.00 -20.22 -9.71
C SER A 535 -0.02 -20.88 -8.76
N ARG A 536 -0.35 -22.11 -8.36
CA ARG A 536 0.46 -22.91 -7.45
C ARG A 536 1.14 -24.03 -8.21
N TYR A 537 2.40 -24.26 -7.88
CA TYR A 537 3.13 -25.46 -8.27
C TYR A 537 3.17 -26.40 -7.07
N SER A 538 2.76 -27.64 -7.26
CA SER A 538 2.93 -28.70 -6.26
C SER A 538 4.11 -29.60 -6.68
N TYR A 539 5.07 -29.78 -5.79
CA TYR A 539 6.30 -30.51 -6.11
C TYR A 539 6.01 -31.94 -6.59
N GLY A 540 6.55 -32.31 -7.75
CA GLY A 540 6.34 -33.61 -8.39
C GLY A 540 4.98 -33.80 -9.08
N VAL A 541 4.08 -32.82 -8.99
CA VAL A 541 2.75 -32.86 -9.63
C VAL A 541 2.64 -31.85 -10.78
N GLY A 542 3.06 -30.59 -10.56
CA GLY A 542 3.03 -29.54 -11.56
C GLY A 542 2.20 -28.31 -11.16
N TRP A 543 1.95 -27.45 -12.15
CA TRP A 543 1.19 -26.20 -11.99
C TRP A 543 -0.32 -26.44 -12.01
N CYS A 544 -1.03 -25.76 -11.11
CA CYS A 544 -2.47 -25.67 -11.12
C CYS A 544 -2.96 -24.64 -12.14
N ALA A 545 -4.25 -24.70 -12.46
CA ALA A 545 -4.90 -23.65 -13.25
C ALA A 545 -4.79 -22.28 -12.53
N PRO A 546 -4.52 -21.18 -13.28
CA PRO A 546 -4.55 -19.83 -12.72
C PRO A 546 -5.87 -19.47 -12.04
N VAL A 547 -5.77 -18.74 -10.93
CA VAL A 547 -6.90 -18.20 -10.17
C VAL A 547 -6.77 -16.68 -10.10
N SER A 548 -7.84 -15.96 -10.44
CA SER A 548 -7.89 -14.50 -10.33
C SER A 548 -8.11 -14.08 -8.89
N MET A 549 -7.27 -13.19 -8.36
CA MET A 549 -7.40 -12.58 -7.03
C MET A 549 -8.15 -11.24 -7.13
N ARG A 550 -9.43 -11.31 -7.52
CA ARG A 550 -10.24 -10.11 -7.75
C ARG A 550 -10.55 -9.36 -6.46
N THR A 551 -10.44 -8.04 -6.52
CA THR A 551 -10.92 -7.12 -5.49
C THR A 551 -12.39 -6.78 -5.72
N PRO A 552 -13.16 -6.45 -4.67
CA PRO A 552 -14.51 -5.92 -4.83
C PRO A 552 -14.55 -4.52 -5.46
N GLU A 553 -13.46 -3.75 -5.39
CA GLU A 553 -13.28 -2.47 -6.07
C GLU A 553 -12.75 -2.65 -7.48
N THR A 554 -13.18 -1.76 -8.39
CA THR A 554 -12.66 -1.65 -9.75
C THR A 554 -11.28 -0.99 -9.77
N GLY A 555 -10.38 -1.40 -10.66
CA GLY A 555 -9.06 -0.79 -10.85
C GLY A 555 -8.00 -1.80 -11.29
N SER A 556 -6.80 -1.32 -11.61
CA SER A 556 -5.68 -2.20 -11.98
C SER A 556 -4.91 -2.66 -10.75
N ALA A 557 -4.73 -3.97 -10.61
CA ALA A 557 -3.80 -4.55 -9.65
C ALA A 557 -2.39 -4.52 -10.24
N LEU A 558 -1.47 -3.83 -9.57
CA LEU A 558 -0.12 -3.55 -10.04
C LEU A 558 0.92 -4.03 -9.02
N VAL A 559 2.09 -4.42 -9.53
CA VAL A 559 3.27 -4.80 -8.74
C VAL A 559 2.94 -5.87 -7.69
N PRO A 560 2.39 -7.04 -8.09
CA PRO A 560 2.10 -8.10 -7.14
C PRO A 560 3.40 -8.69 -6.57
N SER A 561 3.40 -8.97 -5.28
CA SER A 561 4.48 -9.61 -4.55
C SER A 561 3.90 -10.76 -3.72
N VAL A 562 4.57 -11.90 -3.70
CA VAL A 562 4.14 -13.08 -2.94
C VAL A 562 5.22 -13.58 -2.00
N ALA A 563 4.79 -14.08 -0.84
CA ALA A 563 5.62 -14.86 0.06
C ALA A 563 4.93 -16.19 0.37
N ALA A 564 5.71 -17.28 0.37
CA ALA A 564 5.27 -18.61 0.78
C ALA A 564 5.67 -18.83 2.24
N GLY A 565 4.71 -19.24 3.06
CA GLY A 565 4.96 -19.73 4.41
C GLY A 565 5.09 -21.26 4.42
N GLY A 566 5.25 -21.85 5.61
CA GLY A 566 5.27 -23.30 5.75
C GLY A 566 3.90 -23.95 5.49
N MET A 567 3.93 -25.21 5.02
CA MET A 567 2.76 -26.07 4.82
C MET A 567 1.78 -25.56 3.73
N GLY A 568 2.30 -25.10 2.59
CA GLY A 568 1.46 -24.65 1.46
C GLY A 568 0.66 -23.36 1.71
N ARG A 569 0.99 -22.61 2.76
CA ARG A 569 0.43 -21.29 3.03
C ARG A 569 1.14 -20.23 2.21
N ALA A 570 0.44 -19.19 1.78
CA ALA A 570 1.06 -18.06 1.11
C ALA A 570 0.28 -16.77 1.33
N VAL A 571 0.92 -15.65 1.05
CA VAL A 571 0.27 -14.33 1.00
C VAL A 571 0.74 -13.59 -0.24
N ALA A 572 -0.21 -12.98 -0.94
CA ALA A 572 0.04 -12.06 -2.02
C ALA A 572 -0.34 -10.65 -1.58
N VAL A 573 0.47 -9.66 -1.94
CA VAL A 573 0.19 -8.23 -1.77
C VAL A 573 0.34 -7.50 -3.10
N TRP A 574 -0.46 -6.47 -3.35
CA TRP A 574 -0.39 -5.66 -4.57
C TRP A 574 -0.92 -4.25 -4.34
N CYS A 575 -0.60 -3.35 -5.26
CA CYS A 575 -1.22 -2.03 -5.33
C CYS A 575 -2.48 -2.10 -6.19
N GLN A 576 -3.63 -1.77 -5.62
CA GLN A 576 -4.86 -1.55 -6.37
C GLN A 576 -4.94 -0.08 -6.78
N HIS A 577 -4.88 0.18 -8.08
CA HIS A 577 -4.89 1.51 -8.66
C HIS A 577 -6.27 1.86 -9.23
N TYR A 578 -6.86 2.94 -8.69
CA TYR A 578 -8.12 3.49 -9.15
C TYR A 578 -8.02 5.02 -9.28
N GLY A 579 -8.04 5.53 -10.51
CA GLY A 579 -7.92 6.97 -10.75
C GLY A 579 -6.57 7.51 -10.28
N GLU A 580 -6.57 8.41 -9.27
CA GLU A 580 -5.34 8.93 -8.64
C GLU A 580 -4.95 8.21 -7.34
N GLN A 581 -5.78 7.28 -6.87
CA GLN A 581 -5.61 6.56 -5.61
C GLN A 581 -4.91 5.21 -5.85
N GLN A 582 -3.98 4.86 -4.96
CA GLN A 582 -3.31 3.56 -4.92
C GLN A 582 -3.36 3.00 -3.52
N HIS A 583 -4.04 1.86 -3.34
CA HIS A 583 -4.16 1.20 -2.05
C HIS A 583 -3.45 -0.15 -2.04
N VAL A 584 -2.92 -0.55 -0.88
CA VAL A 584 -2.33 -1.89 -0.73
C VAL A 584 -3.39 -2.90 -0.36
N TRP A 585 -3.46 -3.97 -1.13
CA TRP A 585 -4.34 -5.10 -0.93
C TRP A 585 -3.53 -6.35 -0.64
N ALA A 586 -4.14 -7.29 0.07
CA ALA A 586 -3.59 -8.61 0.29
C ALA A 586 -4.66 -9.70 0.13
N SER A 587 -4.21 -10.90 -0.21
CA SER A 587 -4.98 -12.13 -0.08
C SER A 587 -4.07 -13.20 0.51
N VAL A 588 -4.64 -14.07 1.35
CA VAL A 588 -3.95 -15.17 2.01
C VAL A 588 -4.46 -16.49 1.44
N HIS A 589 -3.54 -17.40 1.16
CA HIS A 589 -3.78 -18.75 0.72
C HIS A 589 -3.64 -19.73 1.88
N GLY A 590 -4.71 -20.45 2.19
CA GLY A 590 -4.70 -21.63 3.08
C GLY A 590 -4.69 -22.93 2.28
N PRO A 591 -4.06 -24.01 2.77
CA PRO A 591 -3.99 -25.28 2.04
C PRO A 591 -5.37 -25.91 1.78
N GLU A 592 -6.34 -25.69 2.69
CA GLU A 592 -7.71 -26.22 2.54
C GLU A 592 -8.68 -25.17 2.00
N THR A 593 -8.48 -23.88 2.32
CA THR A 593 -9.40 -22.81 1.91
C THR A 593 -9.10 -22.23 0.54
N GLY A 594 -7.90 -22.47 0.00
CA GLY A 594 -7.39 -21.73 -1.16
C GLY A 594 -7.18 -20.24 -0.86
N TRP A 595 -7.15 -19.43 -1.91
CA TRP A 595 -7.06 -17.97 -1.80
C TRP A 595 -8.34 -17.38 -1.20
N ARG A 596 -8.18 -16.60 -0.14
CA ARG A 596 -9.28 -15.86 0.49
C ARG A 596 -9.63 -14.62 -0.32
N ARG A 597 -10.79 -14.04 -0.02
CA ARG A 597 -11.18 -12.75 -0.58
C ARG A 597 -10.10 -11.72 -0.25
N ALA A 598 -9.71 -10.93 -1.26
CA ALA A 598 -8.76 -9.85 -1.08
C ALA A 598 -9.29 -8.80 -0.10
N GLU A 599 -8.39 -8.20 0.69
CA GLU A 599 -8.69 -7.15 1.65
C GLU A 599 -7.67 -6.02 1.62
N SER A 600 -8.11 -4.80 1.91
CA SER A 600 -7.22 -3.64 2.01
C SER A 600 -6.40 -3.73 3.30
N VAL A 601 -5.07 -3.75 3.14
CA VAL A 601 -4.12 -3.77 4.25
C VAL A 601 -3.57 -2.39 4.60
N GLN A 602 -3.87 -1.37 3.80
CA GLN A 602 -3.43 0.01 4.08
C GLN A 602 -4.27 0.73 5.14
N GLY A 603 -5.53 0.32 5.33
CA GLY A 603 -6.49 1.05 6.15
C GLY A 603 -7.05 2.32 5.46
N PRO A 604 -7.89 3.11 6.16
CA PRO A 604 -8.55 4.28 5.57
C PRO A 604 -7.58 5.46 5.51
N THR A 605 -6.81 5.56 4.43
CA THR A 605 -5.89 6.70 4.21
C THR A 605 -6.05 7.30 2.82
N LEU A 606 -5.64 8.56 2.65
CA LEU A 606 -5.55 9.25 1.35
C LEU A 606 -4.12 9.23 0.79
N HIS A 607 -3.24 8.39 1.36
CA HIS A 607 -1.87 8.30 0.91
C HIS A 607 -1.76 7.36 -0.29
N ARG A 608 -1.01 7.78 -1.31
CA ARG A 608 -0.68 6.91 -2.44
C ARG A 608 0.33 5.88 -1.99
N ALA A 609 -0.03 4.60 -2.04
CA ALA A 609 0.85 3.49 -1.72
C ALA A 609 1.60 2.96 -2.95
N GLU A 610 2.90 2.73 -2.80
CA GLU A 610 3.78 2.25 -3.87
C GLU A 610 4.72 1.15 -3.37
N ASN A 611 5.12 0.28 -4.29
CA ASN A 611 6.13 -0.77 -4.08
C ASN A 611 5.87 -1.67 -2.86
N PRO A 612 4.69 -2.31 -2.75
CA PRO A 612 4.43 -3.25 -1.68
C PRO A 612 5.34 -4.47 -1.86
N SER A 613 5.88 -4.94 -0.74
CA SER A 613 6.66 -6.15 -0.65
C SER A 613 6.16 -6.95 0.54
N VAL A 614 6.23 -8.27 0.47
CA VAL A 614 5.85 -9.17 1.57
C VAL A 614 6.90 -10.26 1.74
N VAL A 615 7.15 -10.60 3.00
CA VAL A 615 7.99 -11.73 3.42
C VAL A 615 7.22 -12.58 4.42
N ALA A 616 7.52 -13.88 4.50
CA ALA A 616 6.85 -14.79 5.42
C ALA A 616 7.88 -15.69 6.12
N GLY A 617 7.60 -16.01 7.39
CA GLY A 617 8.27 -17.06 8.14
C GLY A 617 7.61 -18.41 7.94
N ARG A 618 8.30 -19.48 8.35
CA ARG A 618 7.81 -20.87 8.26
C ARG A 618 6.60 -21.11 9.18
N THR A 619 6.49 -20.32 10.25
CA THR A 619 5.49 -20.45 11.33
C THR A 619 4.12 -19.85 10.98
N GLY A 620 3.93 -19.32 9.77
CA GLY A 620 2.66 -18.73 9.34
C GLY A 620 2.52 -17.24 9.66
N ASN A 621 3.58 -16.56 10.09
CA ASN A 621 3.63 -15.10 10.16
C ASN A 621 4.12 -14.53 8.83
N ALA A 622 3.55 -13.41 8.41
CA ALA A 622 4.02 -12.65 7.27
C ALA A 622 4.07 -11.16 7.60
N ILE A 623 4.93 -10.43 6.91
CA ILE A 623 5.10 -9.00 7.10
C ILE A 623 5.11 -8.33 5.74
N ALA A 624 4.20 -7.36 5.56
CA ALA A 624 4.15 -6.51 4.39
C ALA A 624 4.72 -5.12 4.71
N ALA A 625 5.40 -4.51 3.75
CA ALA A 625 5.88 -3.14 3.84
C ALA A 625 5.71 -2.42 2.50
N TRP A 626 5.42 -1.12 2.55
CA TRP A 626 5.23 -0.28 1.38
C TRP A 626 5.61 1.18 1.66
N CYS A 627 5.81 1.94 0.59
CA CYS A 627 5.98 3.39 0.66
C CYS A 627 4.62 4.08 0.51
N GLU A 628 4.41 5.14 1.28
CA GLU A 628 3.23 5.99 1.17
C GLU A 628 3.63 7.44 0.96
N SER A 629 2.97 8.11 0.02
CA SER A 629 3.20 9.53 -0.27
C SER A 629 1.93 10.36 -0.12
N ARG A 630 2.09 11.62 0.32
CA ARG A 630 1.06 12.67 0.27
C ARG A 630 1.72 14.04 0.17
N GLY A 631 1.51 14.71 -0.95
CA GLY A 631 2.29 15.90 -1.30
C GLY A 631 3.78 15.54 -1.34
N ASP A 632 4.61 16.35 -0.70
CA ASP A 632 6.07 16.12 -0.64
C ASP A 632 6.50 15.13 0.46
N SER A 633 5.58 14.74 1.36
CA SER A 633 5.90 13.82 2.44
C SER A 633 5.81 12.38 1.97
N VAL A 634 6.83 11.59 2.32
CA VAL A 634 6.91 10.16 2.05
C VAL A 634 7.18 9.42 3.36
N ARG A 635 6.54 8.27 3.56
CA ARG A 635 6.77 7.40 4.72
C ARG A 635 6.85 5.94 4.31
N ILE A 636 7.45 5.14 5.16
CA ILE A 636 7.42 3.67 5.07
C ILE A 636 6.45 3.17 6.13
N VAL A 637 5.53 2.32 5.69
CA VAL A 637 4.53 1.68 6.53
C VAL A 637 4.74 0.18 6.44
N GLY A 638 4.57 -0.51 7.57
CA GLY A 638 4.60 -1.95 7.63
C GLY A 638 3.41 -2.50 8.41
N ARG A 639 2.99 -3.71 8.05
CA ARG A 639 1.88 -4.42 8.69
C ARG A 639 2.18 -5.90 8.83
N GLN A 640 1.87 -6.45 10.00
CA GLN A 640 1.92 -7.89 10.23
C GLN A 640 0.66 -8.56 9.68
N LEU A 641 0.85 -9.73 9.08
CA LEU A 641 -0.18 -10.57 8.51
C LEU A 641 -0.05 -11.98 9.13
N SER A 642 -1.18 -12.64 9.35
CA SER A 642 -1.30 -14.02 9.79
C SER A 642 -1.74 -14.89 8.62
N LEU A 643 -0.97 -15.92 8.34
CA LEU A 643 -1.33 -17.00 7.42
C LEU A 643 -2.14 -18.10 8.11
N MET A 644 -2.30 -18.02 9.43
CA MET A 644 -3.09 -18.98 10.20
C MET A 644 -4.58 -18.72 9.98
N GLU A 645 -5.31 -19.81 9.81
CA GLU A 645 -6.77 -19.78 9.72
C GLU A 645 -7.34 -19.52 11.12
N TYR A 646 -8.25 -18.54 11.23
CA TYR A 646 -9.08 -18.31 12.41
C TYR A 646 -10.47 -18.85 12.15
#